data_AF-U5ECU6-F1
#
_entry.id   AF-U5ECU6-F1
#
_cell.length_a   1.000
_cell.length_b   1.000
_cell.length_c   1.000
_cell.angle_alpha   90.00
_cell.angle_beta   90.00
_cell.angle_gamma   90.00
#
_symmetry.space_group_name_H-M   'P 1'
#
loop_
_entity.id
_entity.type
_entity.pdbx_description
1 polymer ?
#
loop_
_entity_poly.entity_id
_entity_poly.type
_entity_poly.pdbx_seq_one_letter_code
_entity_poly.pdbx_strand_id
1 'polypeptide(L)'
;MSAAGVVRGRLVGADSGEIADGVIEYADGVITWVGGASEYPAAEELPIPGDDLVVPGLIDLHCHGGGGFGFPNADAGGGRVAAAEHRGQGSTGLLGSLVSARPDVLIRQAGILADLVADGQLLGIHLEGPFLNATRCGAQDPAAIIPGDPALFERICAAARGTVRSMTLAPETAHFAELLAAMRRHGVVPSLGHTDADAATTAARIADAIGGPITATHLFNGMPGLHHRSPGPVAACLAAAGRGDMVVELIADGVHLAPETVAMVFDTVGPDQVALVSDAMAAAGLGDGDYQLGALDVRVREGVARLATTDGVPGAIAGGTARLLDVVRPDSAGREGSARRRRHRRDPHAGPGARARRSRHAVRRGAGRPARHRPVIAAAAGARRRNGRNLMEIVIRADEHEVATTVADIVGGYVARGNAILGLATGSSPLGSYQELARRCRAGEIDFSTASAFLLDEYVGLPKEHPQSYFSVIRAEFVDHVNLDPARVLSPNGEAGDIGGEGRRYDAAIAAAGGVDVQLLGIGTDGHIGFNEPGSALTSRTRVKTLTEQTRKDNARFFDGPDDVPHHVLTQGLGTIGEAGHLVMIALGAGKADAIAAAAEGPLSAFCPASVMQWHRHVTVVSDEAAASKLKLADYYKYALANKPAWQSF
;
A
#
# COMPACT_ATOMS: atom_id res chain seq x y z
N MET A 1 14.92 14.90 -35.37
CA MET A 1 14.20 15.97 -34.66
C MET A 1 12.90 15.35 -34.19
N SER A 2 12.73 15.07 -32.90
CA SER A 2 11.41 14.60 -32.45
C SER A 2 10.45 15.77 -32.59
N ALA A 3 9.28 15.55 -33.17
CA ALA A 3 8.28 16.60 -33.29
C ALA A 3 7.82 17.04 -31.89
N ALA A 4 7.60 18.33 -31.70
CA ALA A 4 6.80 18.81 -30.57
C ALA A 4 5.33 18.47 -30.84
N GLY A 5 4.58 18.13 -29.79
CA GLY A 5 3.19 17.74 -29.94
C GLY A 5 2.39 17.85 -28.66
N VAL A 6 1.07 17.74 -28.84
CA VAL A 6 0.09 17.82 -27.76
C VAL A 6 -0.84 16.62 -27.87
N VAL A 7 -1.01 15.87 -26.78
CA VAL A 7 -1.99 14.80 -26.63
C VAL A 7 -3.08 15.30 -25.69
N ARG A 8 -4.35 15.09 -26.05
CA ARG A 8 -5.50 15.38 -25.19
C ARG A 8 -6.40 14.16 -25.08
N GLY A 9 -6.73 13.77 -23.86
CA GLY A 9 -7.57 12.61 -23.58
C GLY A 9 -7.71 12.41 -22.08
N ARG A 10 -8.09 11.20 -21.67
CA ARG A 10 -8.14 10.86 -20.25
C ARG A 10 -6.75 10.45 -19.78
N LEU A 11 -6.19 11.14 -18.79
CA LEU A 11 -4.85 10.85 -18.27
C LEU A 11 -4.93 10.12 -16.93
N VAL A 12 -4.06 9.14 -16.71
CA VAL A 12 -3.83 8.52 -15.40
C VAL A 12 -2.33 8.58 -15.10
N GLY A 13 -1.96 9.15 -13.95
CA GLY A 13 -0.57 9.30 -13.52
C GLY A 13 -0.39 9.09 -12.01
N ALA A 14 0.86 8.90 -11.58
CA ALA A 14 1.22 8.52 -10.21
C ALA A 14 0.81 9.54 -9.13
N ASP A 15 0.88 10.85 -9.43
CA ASP A 15 0.69 11.91 -8.42
C ASP A 15 -0.59 12.74 -8.59
N SER A 16 -1.26 12.67 -9.75
CA SER A 16 -2.39 13.55 -10.11
C SER A 16 -3.75 12.86 -10.06
N GLY A 17 -3.80 11.55 -9.81
CA GLY A 17 -5.00 10.74 -10.04
C GLY A 17 -5.43 10.77 -11.51
N GLU A 18 -6.71 10.45 -11.76
CA GLU A 18 -7.30 10.50 -13.11
C GLU A 18 -7.70 11.94 -13.48
N ILE A 19 -7.21 12.43 -14.63
CA ILE A 19 -7.64 13.68 -15.26
C ILE A 19 -8.54 13.32 -16.45
N ALA A 20 -9.85 13.49 -16.28
CA ALA A 20 -10.85 13.09 -17.29
C ALA A 20 -10.69 13.78 -18.65
N ASP A 21 -10.25 15.04 -18.66
CA ASP A 21 -9.92 15.82 -19.87
C ASP A 21 -8.57 16.49 -19.65
N GLY A 22 -7.50 15.72 -19.80
CA GLY A 22 -6.14 16.15 -19.57
C GLY A 22 -5.36 16.33 -20.86
N VAL A 23 -4.31 17.14 -20.75
CA VAL A 23 -3.41 17.46 -21.84
C VAL A 23 -1.98 17.12 -21.43
N ILE A 24 -1.23 16.54 -22.36
CA ILE A 24 0.22 16.35 -22.27
C ILE A 24 0.85 17.10 -23.44
N GLU A 25 1.73 18.04 -23.13
CA GLU A 25 2.62 18.66 -24.11
C GLU A 25 4.00 18.00 -24.01
N TYR A 26 4.60 17.73 -25.15
CA TYR A 26 5.96 17.21 -25.23
C TYR A 26 6.75 17.92 -26.33
N ALA A 27 8.05 18.09 -26.07
CA ALA A 27 9.02 18.60 -27.01
C ALA A 27 10.34 17.89 -26.77
N ASP A 28 11.09 17.59 -27.84
CA ASP A 28 12.42 16.97 -27.76
C ASP A 28 12.48 15.71 -26.87
N GLY A 29 11.43 14.89 -26.91
CA GLY A 29 11.33 13.63 -26.16
C GLY A 29 11.06 13.78 -24.66
N VAL A 30 10.77 14.99 -24.17
CA VAL A 30 10.40 15.25 -22.78
C VAL A 30 8.99 15.81 -22.67
N ILE A 31 8.30 15.45 -21.60
CA ILE A 31 7.01 16.07 -21.23
C ILE A 31 7.32 17.48 -20.70
N THR A 32 6.80 18.49 -21.37
CA THR A 32 7.00 19.91 -21.00
C THR A 32 5.83 20.45 -20.18
N TRP A 33 4.65 19.84 -20.29
CA TRP A 33 3.46 20.23 -19.55
C TRP A 33 2.48 19.05 -19.38
N VAL A 34 1.85 18.95 -18.20
CA VAL A 34 0.74 18.02 -17.92
C VAL A 34 -0.28 18.69 -17.03
N GLY A 35 -1.58 18.49 -17.29
CA GLY A 35 -2.65 19.09 -16.51
C GLY A 35 -4.02 18.99 -17.17
N GLY A 36 -5.03 19.64 -16.60
CA GLY A 36 -6.38 19.68 -17.20
C GLY A 36 -6.43 20.57 -18.44
N ALA A 37 -7.20 20.18 -19.47
CA ALA A 37 -7.32 20.96 -20.70
C ALA A 37 -7.72 22.43 -20.48
N SER A 38 -8.51 22.71 -19.43
CA SER A 38 -8.91 24.07 -19.04
C SER A 38 -7.78 24.94 -18.48
N GLU A 39 -6.66 24.34 -18.11
CA GLU A 39 -5.49 24.99 -17.50
C GLU A 39 -4.35 25.16 -18.51
N TYR A 40 -4.50 24.61 -19.72
CA TYR A 40 -3.49 24.70 -20.76
C TYR A 40 -3.38 26.13 -21.31
N PRO A 41 -2.18 26.73 -21.41
CA PRO A 41 -2.00 28.13 -21.81
C PRO A 41 -2.59 28.52 -23.18
N ALA A 42 -2.72 27.56 -24.11
CA ALA A 42 -3.33 27.75 -25.42
C ALA A 42 -4.56 26.83 -25.59
N ALA A 43 -5.46 26.84 -24.62
CA ALA A 43 -6.63 25.94 -24.59
C ALA A 43 -7.50 25.97 -25.86
N GLU A 44 -7.52 27.08 -26.59
CA GLU A 44 -8.27 27.26 -27.85
C GLU A 44 -7.63 26.52 -29.03
N GLU A 45 -6.34 26.17 -28.95
CA GLU A 45 -5.57 25.47 -29.98
C GLU A 45 -5.44 23.97 -29.69
N LEU A 46 -6.07 23.49 -28.61
CA LEU A 46 -6.04 22.08 -28.24
C LEU A 46 -6.73 21.20 -29.29
N PRO A 47 -6.18 20.01 -29.57
CA PRO A 47 -6.87 19.04 -30.40
C PRO A 47 -8.19 18.61 -29.75
N ILE A 48 -9.07 18.02 -30.57
CA ILE A 48 -10.29 17.36 -30.07
C ILE A 48 -9.87 16.30 -29.04
N PRO A 49 -10.49 16.24 -27.85
CA PRO A 49 -10.17 15.22 -26.87
C PRO A 49 -10.42 13.83 -27.46
N GLY A 50 -9.41 12.96 -27.38
CA GLY A 50 -9.56 11.55 -27.72
C GLY A 50 -10.30 10.78 -26.63
N ASP A 51 -10.89 9.64 -27.01
CA ASP A 51 -11.51 8.69 -26.06
C ASP A 51 -10.48 7.78 -25.37
N ASP A 52 -9.22 7.86 -25.78
CA ASP A 52 -8.14 6.99 -25.30
C ASP A 52 -7.73 7.32 -23.86
N LEU A 53 -7.39 6.26 -23.11
CA LEU A 53 -6.73 6.37 -21.83
C LEU A 53 -5.21 6.48 -22.07
N VAL A 54 -4.63 7.58 -21.64
CA VAL A 54 -3.20 7.84 -21.71
C VAL A 54 -2.58 7.53 -20.35
N VAL A 55 -1.63 6.60 -20.36
CA VAL A 55 -0.83 6.19 -19.20
C VAL A 55 0.66 6.38 -19.51
N PRO A 56 1.52 6.51 -18.49
CA PRO A 56 2.96 6.34 -18.68
C PRO A 56 3.23 5.02 -19.39
N GLY A 57 4.20 5.03 -20.30
CA GLY A 57 4.61 3.81 -20.97
C GLY A 57 5.10 2.77 -19.96
N LEU A 58 4.67 1.53 -20.15
CA LEU A 58 4.89 0.46 -19.19
C LEU A 58 6.38 0.06 -19.17
N ILE A 59 6.85 -0.38 -18.01
CA ILE A 59 8.21 -0.88 -17.81
C ILE A 59 8.11 -2.33 -17.39
N ASP A 60 8.58 -3.23 -18.24
CA ASP A 60 8.59 -4.65 -17.96
C ASP A 60 9.98 -5.09 -17.47
N LEU A 61 10.03 -5.52 -16.21
CA LEU A 61 11.26 -5.88 -15.52
C LEU A 61 11.68 -7.34 -15.78
N HIS A 62 10.76 -8.17 -16.26
CA HIS A 62 10.98 -9.60 -16.43
C HIS A 62 10.28 -10.09 -17.71
N CYS A 63 11.06 -10.26 -18.77
CA CYS A 63 10.60 -10.68 -20.08
C CYS A 63 11.71 -11.45 -20.81
N HIS A 64 11.44 -12.72 -21.14
CA HIS A 64 12.35 -13.58 -21.88
C HIS A 64 12.24 -13.47 -23.40
N GLY A 65 11.18 -12.89 -23.97
CA GLY A 65 11.03 -12.79 -25.42
C GLY A 65 9.69 -12.26 -25.91
N GLY A 66 9.53 -12.28 -27.24
CA GLY A 66 8.32 -11.90 -27.96
C GLY A 66 8.52 -11.96 -29.47
N GLY A 67 7.43 -11.97 -30.24
CA GLY A 67 7.49 -11.91 -31.70
C GLY A 67 8.23 -13.08 -32.35
N GLY A 68 8.25 -14.25 -31.69
CA GLY A 68 8.90 -15.48 -32.15
C GLY A 68 10.34 -15.66 -31.68
N PHE A 69 10.91 -14.70 -30.94
CA PHE A 69 12.31 -14.74 -30.50
C PHE A 69 12.43 -14.63 -28.98
N GLY A 70 13.30 -15.45 -28.39
CA GLY A 70 13.65 -15.39 -26.97
C GLY A 70 15.06 -14.87 -26.76
N PHE A 71 15.23 -13.88 -25.88
CA PHE A 71 16.54 -13.32 -25.51
C PHE A 71 17.59 -14.35 -25.07
N PRO A 72 17.25 -15.49 -24.42
CA PRO A 72 18.23 -16.53 -24.14
C PRO A 72 18.90 -17.15 -25.39
N ASN A 73 18.21 -17.11 -26.54
CA ASN A 73 18.61 -17.84 -27.75
C ASN A 73 18.85 -16.94 -28.95
N ALA A 74 18.24 -15.75 -28.97
CA ALA A 74 18.23 -14.87 -30.12
C ALA A 74 19.61 -14.27 -30.41
N ASP A 75 19.84 -13.98 -31.69
CA ASP A 75 20.88 -13.03 -32.07
C ASP A 75 20.37 -11.59 -31.90
N ALA A 76 21.21 -10.60 -32.21
CA ALA A 76 20.83 -9.19 -32.11
C ALA A 76 19.61 -8.84 -33.00
N GLY A 77 19.41 -9.52 -34.13
CA GLY A 77 18.26 -9.29 -35.01
C GLY A 77 16.96 -9.76 -34.35
N GLY A 78 16.93 -11.00 -33.88
CA GLY A 78 15.80 -11.56 -33.15
C GLY A 78 15.49 -10.79 -31.86
N GLY A 79 16.52 -10.35 -31.14
CA GLY A 79 16.34 -9.53 -29.94
C GLY A 79 15.69 -8.17 -30.23
N ARG A 80 15.98 -7.53 -31.38
CA ARG A 80 15.26 -6.31 -31.81
C ARG A 80 13.80 -6.59 -32.12
N VAL A 81 13.51 -7.72 -32.76
CA VAL A 81 12.11 -8.13 -33.05
C VAL A 81 11.35 -8.31 -31.74
N ALA A 82 11.92 -9.04 -30.77
CA ALA A 82 11.30 -9.24 -29.46
C ALA A 82 11.05 -7.92 -28.71
N ALA A 83 12.04 -7.02 -28.68
CA ALA A 83 11.88 -5.72 -28.04
C ALA A 83 10.83 -4.83 -28.75
N ALA A 84 10.78 -4.86 -30.09
CA ALA A 84 9.82 -4.12 -30.88
C ALA A 84 8.38 -4.61 -30.68
N GLU A 85 8.18 -5.92 -30.50
CA GLU A 85 6.88 -6.52 -30.22
C GLU A 85 6.23 -5.92 -28.96
N HIS A 86 6.98 -5.88 -27.85
CA HIS A 86 6.50 -5.30 -26.60
C HIS A 86 6.34 -3.78 -26.67
N ARG A 87 7.27 -3.09 -27.35
CA ARG A 87 7.18 -1.63 -27.56
C ARG A 87 5.96 -1.23 -28.37
N GLY A 88 5.60 -2.02 -29.39
CA GLY A 88 4.39 -1.81 -30.19
C GLY A 88 3.10 -1.97 -29.38
N GLN A 89 3.18 -2.45 -28.15
CA GLN A 89 2.04 -2.82 -27.31
C GLN A 89 2.09 -2.14 -25.93
N GLY A 90 2.79 -1.01 -25.82
CA GLY A 90 2.73 -0.11 -24.66
C GLY A 90 3.87 -0.25 -23.66
N SER A 91 4.76 -1.25 -23.79
CA SER A 91 5.96 -1.36 -22.96
C SER A 91 7.10 -0.51 -23.53
N THR A 92 7.26 0.71 -23.03
CA THR A 92 8.33 1.62 -23.47
C THR A 92 9.67 1.33 -22.82
N GLY A 93 9.67 0.64 -21.68
CA GLY A 93 10.85 0.13 -20.99
C GLY A 93 10.82 -1.39 -20.89
N LEU A 94 11.96 -2.04 -21.12
CA LEU A 94 12.07 -3.50 -21.12
C LEU A 94 13.44 -3.95 -20.61
N LEU A 95 13.49 -4.87 -19.66
CA LEU A 95 14.70 -5.65 -19.35
C LEU A 95 14.67 -6.97 -20.12
N GLY A 96 15.72 -7.24 -20.90
CA GLY A 96 15.87 -8.54 -21.56
C GLY A 96 16.29 -9.60 -20.55
N SER A 97 15.44 -10.59 -20.30
CA SER A 97 15.69 -11.63 -19.30
C SER A 97 16.38 -12.87 -19.89
N LEU A 98 17.52 -13.24 -19.32
CA LEU A 98 18.19 -14.52 -19.58
C LEU A 98 17.73 -15.57 -18.58
N VAL A 99 17.73 -16.83 -18.99
CA VAL A 99 17.51 -18.01 -18.11
C VAL A 99 18.84 -18.71 -17.83
N SER A 100 18.85 -19.62 -16.87
CA SER A 100 19.98 -20.51 -16.56
C SER A 100 20.48 -21.21 -17.82
N ALA A 101 21.76 -21.05 -18.10
CA ALA A 101 22.44 -21.69 -19.21
C ALA A 101 23.90 -21.94 -18.83
N ARG A 102 24.61 -22.69 -19.68
CA ARG A 102 26.06 -22.88 -19.51
C ARG A 102 26.78 -21.52 -19.45
N PRO A 103 27.88 -21.41 -18.65
CA PRO A 103 28.62 -20.16 -18.49
C PRO A 103 29.00 -19.45 -19.80
N ASP A 104 29.46 -20.20 -20.81
CA ASP A 104 29.85 -19.66 -22.11
C ASP A 104 28.67 -19.06 -22.88
N VAL A 105 27.47 -19.63 -22.72
CA VAL A 105 26.23 -19.14 -23.31
C VAL A 105 25.78 -17.86 -22.60
N LEU A 106 25.74 -17.85 -21.26
CA LEU A 106 25.35 -16.66 -20.48
C LEU A 106 26.23 -15.46 -20.78
N ILE A 107 27.55 -15.65 -20.80
CA ILE A 107 28.52 -14.58 -21.10
C ILE A 107 28.31 -14.04 -22.51
N ARG A 108 28.13 -14.93 -23.50
CA ARG A 108 27.87 -14.53 -24.89
C ARG A 108 26.57 -13.76 -25.02
N GLN A 109 25.47 -14.27 -24.45
CA GLN A 109 24.15 -13.64 -24.55
C GLN A 109 24.09 -12.31 -23.81
N ALA A 110 24.72 -12.20 -22.64
CA ALA A 110 24.85 -10.92 -21.93
C ALA A 110 25.57 -9.86 -22.79
N GLY A 111 26.58 -10.25 -23.58
CA GLY A 111 27.25 -9.38 -24.54
C GLY A 111 26.33 -8.90 -25.67
N ILE A 112 25.50 -9.78 -26.22
CA ILE A 112 24.52 -9.45 -27.27
C ILE A 112 23.44 -8.51 -26.74
N LEU A 113 22.88 -8.79 -25.55
CA LEU A 113 21.86 -7.93 -24.96
C LEU A 113 22.44 -6.56 -24.58
N ALA A 114 23.71 -6.48 -24.20
CA ALA A 114 24.36 -5.20 -23.96
C ALA A 114 24.48 -4.34 -25.23
N ASP A 115 24.58 -4.94 -26.42
CA ASP A 115 24.49 -4.20 -27.69
C ASP A 115 23.08 -3.64 -27.90
N LEU A 116 22.04 -4.41 -27.57
CA LEU A 116 20.65 -3.96 -27.64
C LEU A 116 20.34 -2.83 -26.65
N VAL A 117 20.96 -2.85 -25.46
CA VAL A 117 20.87 -1.74 -24.49
C VAL A 117 21.55 -0.48 -25.04
N ALA A 118 22.76 -0.62 -25.62
CA ALA A 118 23.46 0.51 -26.24
C ALA A 118 22.67 1.14 -27.39
N ASP A 119 21.92 0.33 -28.13
CA ASP A 119 21.05 0.76 -29.23
C ASP A 119 19.66 1.27 -28.78
N GLY A 120 19.44 1.41 -27.47
CA GLY A 120 18.18 1.90 -26.89
C GLY A 120 16.99 0.95 -27.07
N GLN A 121 17.24 -0.32 -27.40
CA GLN A 121 16.20 -1.33 -27.56
C GLN A 121 15.74 -1.89 -26.22
N LEU A 122 16.64 -1.97 -25.24
CA LEU A 122 16.40 -2.45 -23.89
C LEU A 122 16.89 -1.42 -22.86
N LEU A 123 16.28 -1.39 -21.67
CA LEU A 123 16.76 -0.58 -20.54
C LEU A 123 17.89 -1.26 -19.76
N GLY A 124 18.03 -2.58 -19.91
CA GLY A 124 19.03 -3.38 -19.24
C GLY A 124 18.79 -4.87 -19.39
N ILE A 125 19.55 -5.64 -18.61
CA ILE A 125 19.50 -7.11 -18.59
C ILE A 125 19.03 -7.58 -17.22
N HIS A 126 18.13 -8.54 -17.23
CA HIS A 126 17.74 -9.33 -16.06
C HIS A 126 18.36 -10.74 -16.18
N LEU A 127 19.07 -11.19 -15.14
CA LEU A 127 19.65 -12.53 -15.08
C LEU A 127 18.78 -13.43 -14.20
N GLU A 128 17.97 -14.31 -14.79
CA GLU A 128 17.21 -15.28 -14.02
C GLU A 128 18.01 -16.58 -13.83
N GLY A 129 18.84 -16.60 -12.79
CA GLY A 129 19.82 -17.67 -12.55
C GLY A 129 21.22 -17.39 -13.10
N PRO A 130 22.15 -18.35 -13.03
CA PRO A 130 21.93 -19.79 -12.81
C PRO A 130 21.99 -20.25 -11.35
N PHE A 131 22.05 -19.32 -10.38
CA PHE A 131 22.26 -19.61 -8.95
C PHE A 131 20.94 -19.93 -8.22
N LEU A 132 20.18 -20.89 -8.77
CA LEU A 132 18.83 -21.24 -8.35
C LEU A 132 18.79 -22.58 -7.58
N ASN A 133 17.60 -22.99 -7.13
CA ASN A 133 17.37 -24.32 -6.59
C ASN A 133 16.83 -25.27 -7.66
N ALA A 134 17.53 -26.38 -7.92
CA ALA A 134 17.16 -27.35 -8.96
C ALA A 134 15.80 -28.04 -8.71
N THR A 135 15.36 -28.20 -7.46
CA THR A 135 14.03 -28.73 -7.11
C THR A 135 12.91 -27.77 -7.50
N ARG A 136 13.24 -26.48 -7.64
CA ARG A 136 12.32 -25.39 -7.98
C ARG A 136 12.66 -24.77 -9.34
N CYS A 137 13.26 -25.56 -10.22
CA CYS A 137 13.70 -25.12 -11.55
C CYS A 137 12.55 -24.60 -12.44
N GLY A 138 11.35 -25.17 -12.37
CA GLY A 138 10.27 -24.78 -13.27
C GLY A 138 10.69 -24.96 -14.73
N ALA A 139 10.73 -23.88 -15.51
CA ALA A 139 11.21 -23.85 -16.89
C ALA A 139 12.68 -23.38 -17.04
N GLN A 140 13.49 -23.61 -16.01
CA GLN A 140 14.95 -23.49 -16.04
C GLN A 140 15.57 -24.85 -16.35
N ASP A 141 16.60 -24.93 -17.21
CA ASP A 141 17.32 -26.18 -17.45
C ASP A 141 18.02 -26.65 -16.17
N PRO A 142 17.60 -27.77 -15.55
CA PRO A 142 18.19 -28.23 -14.29
C PRO A 142 19.69 -28.55 -14.40
N ALA A 143 20.17 -28.92 -15.60
CA ALA A 143 21.59 -29.20 -15.84
C ALA A 143 22.46 -27.92 -15.90
N ALA A 144 21.83 -26.75 -16.07
CA ALA A 144 22.49 -25.46 -16.10
C ALA A 144 22.45 -24.73 -14.74
N ILE A 145 21.65 -25.20 -13.79
CA ILE A 145 21.58 -24.64 -12.43
C ILE A 145 22.83 -25.06 -11.65
N ILE A 146 23.54 -24.09 -11.11
CA ILE A 146 24.78 -24.30 -10.35
C ILE A 146 24.73 -23.55 -9.02
N PRO A 147 25.52 -23.96 -8.00
CA PRO A 147 25.69 -23.17 -6.78
C PRO A 147 26.21 -21.77 -7.10
N GLY A 148 25.91 -20.81 -6.22
CA GLY A 148 26.34 -19.42 -6.40
C GLY A 148 27.85 -19.28 -6.64
N ASP A 149 28.20 -18.56 -7.71
CA ASP A 149 29.58 -18.36 -8.16
C ASP A 149 29.82 -16.87 -8.44
N PRO A 150 30.40 -16.12 -7.47
CA PRO A 150 30.73 -14.71 -7.66
C PRO A 150 31.67 -14.44 -8.84
N ALA A 151 32.59 -15.36 -9.15
CA ALA A 151 33.51 -15.19 -10.26
C ALA A 151 32.81 -15.32 -11.63
N LEU A 152 31.84 -16.23 -11.74
CA LEU A 152 30.98 -16.27 -12.93
C LEU A 152 30.14 -15.01 -13.06
N PHE A 153 29.52 -14.54 -11.97
CA PHE A 153 28.73 -13.30 -11.99
C PHE A 153 29.54 -12.10 -12.50
N GLU A 154 30.78 -11.93 -12.02
CA GLU A 154 31.68 -10.86 -12.46
C GLU A 154 32.00 -10.96 -13.96
N ARG A 155 32.22 -12.17 -14.50
CA ARG A 155 32.44 -12.38 -15.95
C ARG A 155 31.20 -12.03 -16.78
N ILE A 156 30.01 -12.38 -16.30
CA ILE A 156 28.75 -12.02 -16.96
C ILE A 156 28.59 -10.48 -16.97
N CYS A 157 28.79 -9.81 -15.83
CA CYS A 157 28.71 -8.35 -15.72
C CYS A 157 29.73 -7.65 -16.63
N ALA A 158 30.95 -8.19 -16.74
CA ALA A 158 31.97 -7.68 -17.65
C ALA A 158 31.52 -7.77 -19.12
N ALA A 159 30.98 -8.92 -19.54
CA ALA A 159 30.45 -9.10 -20.89
C ALA A 159 29.23 -8.19 -21.17
N ALA A 160 28.37 -8.02 -20.16
CA ALA A 160 27.23 -7.11 -20.18
C ALA A 160 27.61 -5.63 -20.14
N ARG A 161 28.89 -5.28 -19.92
CA ARG A 161 29.39 -3.89 -19.89
C ARG A 161 28.58 -2.97 -18.94
N GLY A 162 28.21 -3.49 -17.76
CA GLY A 162 27.48 -2.73 -16.74
C GLY A 162 25.98 -2.51 -17.03
N THR A 163 25.41 -3.27 -17.97
CA THR A 163 23.98 -3.17 -18.34
C THR A 163 23.06 -4.13 -17.59
N VAL A 164 23.60 -4.99 -16.73
CA VAL A 164 22.78 -5.82 -15.80
C VAL A 164 22.09 -4.90 -14.79
N ARG A 165 20.80 -5.11 -14.57
CA ARG A 165 19.96 -4.32 -13.65
C ARG A 165 19.41 -5.14 -12.50
N SER A 166 19.11 -6.41 -12.74
CA SER A 166 18.60 -7.31 -11.71
C SER A 166 19.13 -8.73 -11.92
N MET A 167 19.13 -9.51 -10.84
CA MET A 167 19.46 -10.93 -10.90
C MET A 167 18.58 -11.74 -9.94
N THR A 168 17.92 -12.76 -10.45
CA THR A 168 17.25 -13.79 -9.63
C THR A 168 18.23 -14.83 -9.14
N LEU A 169 18.18 -15.10 -7.84
CA LEU A 169 18.96 -16.14 -7.17
C LEU A 169 18.17 -16.75 -6.00
N ALA A 170 18.46 -18.01 -5.70
CA ALA A 170 17.87 -18.68 -4.54
C ALA A 170 18.57 -18.22 -3.24
N PRO A 171 17.84 -17.81 -2.18
CA PRO A 171 18.41 -17.37 -0.90
C PRO A 171 19.28 -18.43 -0.18
N GLU A 172 19.06 -19.71 -0.47
CA GLU A 172 19.85 -20.84 0.04
C GLU A 172 21.10 -21.16 -0.82
N THR A 173 21.35 -20.43 -1.90
CA THR A 173 22.51 -20.67 -2.77
C THR A 173 23.84 -20.44 -2.04
N ALA A 174 24.87 -21.16 -2.46
CA ALA A 174 26.23 -20.96 -1.95
C ALA A 174 26.70 -19.52 -2.23
N HIS A 175 27.57 -18.99 -1.37
CA HIS A 175 28.20 -17.66 -1.58
C HIS A 175 27.21 -16.48 -1.71
N PHE A 176 25.99 -16.59 -1.16
CA PHE A 176 24.97 -15.54 -1.27
C PHE A 176 25.48 -14.15 -0.84
N ALA A 177 26.19 -14.05 0.29
CA ALA A 177 26.71 -12.78 0.78
C ALA A 177 27.75 -12.14 -0.16
N GLU A 178 28.59 -12.98 -0.79
CA GLU A 178 29.60 -12.53 -1.76
C GLU A 178 28.95 -12.09 -3.07
N LEU A 179 27.92 -12.81 -3.52
CA LEU A 179 27.08 -12.43 -4.65
C LEU A 179 26.36 -11.12 -4.39
N LEU A 180 25.77 -10.93 -3.20
CA LEU A 180 25.13 -9.69 -2.81
C LEU A 180 26.11 -8.50 -2.79
N ALA A 181 27.32 -8.70 -2.27
CA ALA A 181 28.36 -7.69 -2.31
C ALA A 181 28.78 -7.35 -3.75
N ALA A 182 28.90 -8.35 -4.63
CA ALA A 182 29.20 -8.14 -6.04
C ALA A 182 28.07 -7.40 -6.77
N MET A 183 26.82 -7.80 -6.55
CA MET A 183 25.64 -7.12 -7.12
C MET A 183 25.58 -5.64 -6.71
N ARG A 184 25.82 -5.32 -5.43
CA ARG A 184 25.90 -3.93 -4.95
C ARG A 184 26.99 -3.11 -5.66
N ARG A 185 28.17 -3.69 -5.91
CA ARG A 185 29.25 -3.00 -6.64
C ARG A 185 28.85 -2.63 -8.07
N HIS A 186 28.06 -3.48 -8.72
CA HIS A 186 27.59 -3.27 -10.10
C HIS A 186 26.24 -2.53 -10.19
N GLY A 187 25.62 -2.18 -9.06
CA GLY A 187 24.29 -1.57 -9.03
C GLY A 187 23.18 -2.53 -9.50
N VAL A 188 23.37 -3.83 -9.30
CA VAL A 188 22.41 -4.89 -9.65
C VAL A 188 21.49 -5.15 -8.47
N VAL A 189 20.18 -5.17 -8.72
CA VAL A 189 19.15 -5.48 -7.72
C VAL A 189 19.04 -7.00 -7.53
N PRO A 190 19.25 -7.55 -6.32
CA PRO A 190 18.97 -8.95 -6.06
C PRO A 190 17.46 -9.22 -6.07
N SER A 191 17.04 -10.32 -6.70
CA SER A 191 15.67 -10.82 -6.74
C SER A 191 15.61 -12.25 -6.19
N LEU A 192 14.79 -12.53 -5.17
CA LEU A 192 14.68 -13.89 -4.62
C LEU A 192 13.66 -14.70 -5.41
N GLY A 193 14.06 -15.84 -5.97
CA GLY A 193 13.21 -16.68 -6.81
C GLY A 193 13.79 -18.08 -7.03
N HIS A 194 12.97 -18.99 -7.57
CA HIS A 194 13.34 -20.40 -7.81
C HIS A 194 14.04 -21.05 -6.61
N THR A 195 13.35 -21.07 -5.48
CA THR A 195 13.92 -21.38 -4.16
C THR A 195 13.05 -22.33 -3.38
N ASP A 196 13.68 -23.29 -2.70
CA ASP A 196 13.06 -24.22 -1.75
C ASP A 196 13.36 -23.83 -0.29
N ALA A 197 13.91 -22.62 -0.07
CA ALA A 197 14.25 -22.14 1.26
C ALA A 197 13.04 -22.04 2.18
N ASP A 198 13.27 -22.22 3.48
CA ASP A 198 12.28 -21.90 4.49
C ASP A 198 12.15 -20.38 4.70
N ALA A 199 11.13 -19.99 5.46
CA ALA A 199 10.85 -18.60 5.77
C ALA A 199 12.00 -17.93 6.53
N ALA A 200 12.70 -18.66 7.41
CA ALA A 200 13.76 -18.12 8.24
C ALA A 200 15.01 -17.78 7.42
N THR A 201 15.43 -18.68 6.53
CA THR A 201 16.53 -18.48 5.59
C THR A 201 16.22 -17.32 4.65
N THR A 202 15.00 -17.29 4.11
CA THR A 202 14.55 -16.21 3.22
C THR A 202 14.58 -14.86 3.94
N ALA A 203 14.01 -14.76 5.13
CA ALA A 203 14.00 -13.54 5.92
C ALA A 203 15.43 -13.07 6.29
N ALA A 204 16.34 -14.00 6.61
CA ALA A 204 17.73 -13.68 6.88
C ALA A 204 18.43 -13.07 5.65
N ARG A 205 18.20 -13.61 4.45
CA ARG A 205 18.76 -13.05 3.21
C ARG A 205 18.19 -11.70 2.83
N ILE A 206 16.90 -11.47 3.09
CA ILE A 206 16.28 -10.15 2.96
C ILE A 206 16.96 -9.16 3.93
N ALA A 207 17.22 -9.58 5.17
CA ALA A 207 17.91 -8.74 6.15
C ALA A 207 19.36 -8.41 5.73
N ASP A 208 20.09 -9.36 5.12
CA ASP A 208 21.45 -9.12 4.59
C ASP A 208 21.43 -8.03 3.48
N ALA A 209 20.32 -7.96 2.73
CA ALA A 209 20.11 -7.00 1.65
C ALA A 209 19.72 -5.58 2.14
N ILE A 210 19.44 -5.38 3.44
CA ILE A 210 19.08 -4.08 4.03
C ILE A 210 20.06 -2.97 3.59
N GLY A 211 19.51 -1.82 3.23
CA GLY A 211 20.28 -0.66 2.74
C GLY A 211 20.34 -0.53 1.21
N GLY A 212 19.72 -1.44 0.48
CA GLY A 212 19.49 -1.34 -0.96
C GLY A 212 18.16 -2.00 -1.37
N PRO A 213 17.69 -1.77 -2.61
CA PRO A 213 16.48 -2.42 -3.11
C PRO A 213 16.68 -3.94 -3.22
N ILE A 214 15.62 -4.70 -2.95
CA ILE A 214 15.53 -6.14 -3.16
C ILE A 214 14.13 -6.47 -3.67
N THR A 215 14.04 -7.48 -4.53
CA THR A 215 12.77 -7.95 -5.09
C THR A 215 12.52 -9.44 -4.81
N ALA A 216 11.30 -9.90 -4.99
CA ALA A 216 10.99 -11.32 -5.13
C ALA A 216 10.50 -11.59 -6.54
N THR A 217 11.16 -12.48 -7.26
CA THR A 217 10.82 -12.84 -8.65
C THR A 217 9.50 -13.61 -8.64
N HIS A 218 8.59 -13.22 -9.55
CA HIS A 218 7.28 -13.82 -9.84
C HIS A 218 6.68 -14.63 -8.68
N LEU A 219 6.42 -13.96 -7.55
CA LEU A 219 6.03 -14.55 -6.26
C LEU A 219 5.05 -15.72 -6.42
N PHE A 220 5.22 -16.77 -5.60
CA PHE A 220 4.57 -18.09 -5.68
C PHE A 220 5.12 -19.04 -6.75
N ASN A 221 5.57 -18.54 -7.90
CA ASN A 221 6.10 -19.36 -8.99
C ASN A 221 7.55 -19.77 -8.66
N GLY A 222 7.91 -21.04 -8.92
CA GLY A 222 9.22 -21.55 -8.51
C GLY A 222 9.45 -21.55 -7.00
N MET A 223 8.39 -21.62 -6.18
CA MET A 223 8.46 -21.62 -4.72
C MET A 223 7.59 -22.73 -4.08
N PRO A 224 7.87 -23.18 -2.85
CA PRO A 224 6.93 -23.95 -2.06
C PRO A 224 5.60 -23.23 -1.87
N GLY A 225 4.50 -23.98 -1.88
CA GLY A 225 3.19 -23.44 -1.56
C GLY A 225 3.13 -22.92 -0.12
N LEU A 226 2.41 -21.83 0.08
CA LEU A 226 2.22 -21.22 1.40
C LEU A 226 1.39 -22.16 2.31
N HIS A 227 1.99 -22.62 3.41
CA HIS A 227 1.32 -23.46 4.41
C HIS A 227 1.53 -22.91 5.83
N HIS A 228 0.51 -22.90 6.68
CA HIS A 228 0.55 -22.24 8.00
C HIS A 228 1.64 -22.76 8.96
N ARG A 229 2.06 -24.03 8.82
CA ARG A 229 3.16 -24.63 9.62
C ARG A 229 4.51 -24.67 8.91
N SER A 230 4.54 -24.39 7.61
CA SER A 230 5.77 -24.33 6.81
C SER A 230 5.58 -23.24 5.75
N PRO A 231 5.65 -21.97 6.16
CA PRO A 231 5.14 -20.87 5.35
C PRO A 231 6.05 -20.51 4.16
N GLY A 232 7.27 -21.07 4.14
CA GLY A 232 8.17 -20.98 2.99
C GLY A 232 8.64 -19.56 2.66
N PRO A 233 9.23 -19.37 1.46
CA PRO A 233 9.80 -18.09 1.07
C PRO A 233 8.71 -17.04 0.79
N VAL A 234 7.55 -17.47 0.30
CA VAL A 234 6.39 -16.61 0.00
C VAL A 234 5.99 -15.75 1.19
N ALA A 235 5.84 -16.35 2.38
CA ALA A 235 5.44 -15.59 3.56
C ALA A 235 6.51 -14.58 4.00
N ALA A 236 7.79 -14.95 3.88
CA ALA A 236 8.89 -14.04 4.22
C ALA A 236 8.92 -12.83 3.27
N CYS A 237 8.71 -13.06 1.97
CA CYS A 237 8.61 -12.00 0.96
C CYS A 237 7.38 -11.11 1.19
N LEU A 238 6.19 -11.69 1.42
CA LEU A 238 4.98 -10.91 1.73
C LEU A 238 5.13 -10.07 2.99
N ALA A 239 5.74 -10.64 4.05
CA ALA A 239 5.97 -9.90 5.28
C ALA A 239 6.98 -8.75 5.07
N ALA A 240 8.02 -8.95 4.24
CA ALA A 240 8.98 -7.90 3.90
C ALA A 240 8.35 -6.80 3.05
N ALA A 241 7.57 -7.17 2.04
CA ALA A 241 6.83 -6.23 1.21
C ALA A 241 5.80 -5.44 2.01
N GLY A 242 5.04 -6.08 2.92
CA GLY A 242 4.12 -5.39 3.82
C GLY A 242 4.78 -4.39 4.78
N ARG A 243 6.11 -4.50 5.00
CA ARG A 243 6.92 -3.50 5.75
C ARG A 243 7.54 -2.43 4.85
N GLY A 244 7.39 -2.54 3.53
CA GLY A 244 8.05 -1.67 2.55
C GLY A 244 9.53 -2.00 2.32
N ASP A 245 9.99 -3.18 2.74
CA ASP A 245 11.40 -3.59 2.63
C ASP A 245 11.72 -4.23 1.26
N MET A 246 10.71 -4.59 0.46
CA MET A 246 10.85 -5.41 -0.75
C MET A 246 9.70 -5.16 -1.73
N VAL A 247 9.99 -5.17 -3.03
CA VAL A 247 8.96 -5.22 -4.08
C VAL A 247 8.77 -6.66 -4.55
N VAL A 248 7.52 -7.13 -4.65
CA VAL A 248 7.19 -8.46 -5.18
C VAL A 248 6.75 -8.37 -6.64
N GLU A 249 7.36 -9.18 -7.49
CA GLU A 249 6.94 -9.32 -8.89
C GLU A 249 5.74 -10.28 -8.97
N LEU A 250 4.71 -9.95 -9.77
CA LEU A 250 3.55 -10.81 -10.01
C LEU A 250 3.26 -10.94 -11.50
N ILE A 251 2.99 -12.17 -11.95
CA ILE A 251 2.48 -12.47 -13.29
C ILE A 251 0.96 -12.61 -13.18
N ALA A 252 0.24 -11.52 -13.48
CA ALA A 252 -1.22 -11.44 -13.33
C ALA A 252 -1.97 -11.75 -14.64
N ASP A 253 -1.60 -12.84 -15.32
CA ASP A 253 -2.18 -13.26 -16.60
C ASP A 253 -3.38 -14.23 -16.47
N GLY A 254 -3.74 -14.61 -15.24
CA GLY A 254 -4.80 -15.60 -14.96
C GLY A 254 -4.38 -17.06 -15.21
N VAL A 255 -3.13 -17.30 -15.58
CA VAL A 255 -2.54 -18.63 -15.83
C VAL A 255 -1.54 -18.97 -14.73
N HIS A 256 -0.61 -18.07 -14.43
CA HIS A 256 0.39 -18.22 -13.37
C HIS A 256 -0.24 -18.05 -11.99
N LEU A 257 -1.07 -17.02 -11.83
CA LEU A 257 -1.77 -16.71 -10.60
C LEU A 257 -3.27 -16.60 -10.83
N ALA A 258 -4.05 -17.12 -9.90
CA ALA A 258 -5.47 -16.84 -9.85
C ALA A 258 -5.70 -15.34 -9.56
N PRO A 259 -6.73 -14.70 -10.15
CA PRO A 259 -7.04 -13.30 -9.87
C PRO A 259 -7.20 -12.99 -8.38
N GLU A 260 -7.74 -13.93 -7.61
CA GLU A 260 -7.90 -13.82 -6.15
C GLU A 260 -6.54 -13.80 -5.42
N THR A 261 -5.56 -14.55 -5.92
CA THR A 261 -4.19 -14.50 -5.38
C THR A 261 -3.55 -13.14 -5.65
N VAL A 262 -3.72 -12.60 -6.86
CA VAL A 262 -3.22 -11.26 -7.21
C VAL A 262 -3.88 -10.21 -6.30
N ALA A 263 -5.21 -10.21 -6.20
CA ALA A 263 -5.94 -9.29 -5.33
C ALA A 263 -5.49 -9.39 -3.87
N MET A 264 -5.33 -10.61 -3.34
CA MET A 264 -4.84 -10.83 -1.98
C MET A 264 -3.45 -10.22 -1.76
N VAL A 265 -2.53 -10.32 -2.72
CA VAL A 265 -1.21 -9.68 -2.59
C VAL A 265 -1.35 -8.16 -2.56
N PHE A 266 -2.10 -7.56 -3.48
CA PHE A 266 -2.35 -6.11 -3.49
C PHE A 266 -2.96 -5.62 -2.18
N ASP A 267 -3.96 -6.33 -1.65
CA ASP A 267 -4.60 -6.00 -0.38
C ASP A 267 -3.65 -6.17 0.82
N THR A 268 -2.68 -7.09 0.72
CA THR A 268 -1.73 -7.40 1.81
C THR A 268 -0.55 -6.44 1.88
N VAL A 269 0.05 -6.10 0.74
CA VAL A 269 1.32 -5.33 0.70
C VAL A 269 1.17 -3.93 0.12
N GLY A 270 0.02 -3.62 -0.49
CA GLY A 270 -0.23 -2.36 -1.18
C GLY A 270 0.37 -2.30 -2.59
N PRO A 271 -0.15 -1.43 -3.46
CA PRO A 271 0.28 -1.33 -4.86
C PRO A 271 1.73 -0.86 -5.01
N ASP A 272 2.26 -0.06 -4.08
CA ASP A 272 3.63 0.47 -4.14
C ASP A 272 4.71 -0.61 -3.96
N GLN A 273 4.32 -1.79 -3.45
CA GLN A 273 5.22 -2.91 -3.20
C GLN A 273 5.02 -4.05 -4.22
N VAL A 274 4.25 -3.82 -5.28
CA VAL A 274 3.98 -4.79 -6.34
C VAL A 274 4.52 -4.28 -7.67
N ALA A 275 5.27 -5.13 -8.37
CA ALA A 275 5.62 -4.96 -9.77
C ALA A 275 4.88 -5.99 -10.61
N LEU A 276 4.02 -5.57 -11.52
CA LEU A 276 3.47 -6.48 -12.53
C LEU A 276 4.53 -6.75 -13.59
N VAL A 277 4.75 -8.02 -13.91
CA VAL A 277 5.70 -8.46 -14.94
C VAL A 277 5.00 -9.40 -15.91
N SER A 278 5.48 -9.46 -17.16
CA SER A 278 4.90 -10.38 -18.14
C SER A 278 5.42 -11.80 -18.02
N ASP A 279 6.69 -11.94 -17.62
CA ASP A 279 7.47 -13.18 -17.79
C ASP A 279 7.37 -13.73 -19.23
N ALA A 280 7.18 -12.82 -20.20
CA ALA A 280 6.82 -13.19 -21.56
C ALA A 280 7.93 -14.00 -22.23
N MET A 281 7.56 -15.07 -22.94
CA MET A 281 8.48 -15.85 -23.76
C MET A 281 8.25 -15.61 -25.26
N ALA A 282 9.04 -16.26 -26.12
CA ALA A 282 9.03 -16.04 -27.57
C ALA A 282 7.63 -16.03 -28.23
N ALA A 283 6.66 -16.74 -27.67
CA ALA A 283 5.29 -16.80 -28.15
C ALA A 283 4.46 -15.53 -27.90
N ALA A 284 4.94 -14.56 -27.11
CA ALA A 284 4.20 -13.34 -26.84
C ALA A 284 3.95 -12.55 -28.14
N GLY A 285 2.67 -12.24 -28.37
CA GLY A 285 2.18 -11.64 -29.61
C GLY A 285 1.96 -12.61 -30.78
N LEU A 286 2.16 -13.90 -30.55
CA LEU A 286 1.87 -14.98 -31.49
C LEU A 286 0.78 -15.92 -30.93
N GLY A 287 0.41 -16.95 -31.70
CA GLY A 287 -0.57 -17.94 -31.31
C GLY A 287 0.04 -19.26 -30.83
N ASP A 288 -0.82 -20.25 -30.65
CA ASP A 288 -0.44 -21.63 -30.33
C ASP A 288 0.62 -22.16 -31.31
N GLY A 289 1.62 -22.86 -30.78
CA GLY A 289 2.76 -23.32 -31.55
C GLY A 289 3.80 -24.03 -30.71
N ASP A 290 4.92 -24.36 -31.32
CA ASP A 290 6.08 -24.92 -30.65
C ASP A 290 7.21 -23.87 -30.71
N TYR A 291 7.84 -23.62 -29.56
CA TYR A 291 8.77 -22.53 -29.29
C TYR A 291 9.92 -23.02 -28.40
N GLN A 292 10.85 -22.13 -28.04
CA GLN A 292 11.93 -22.45 -27.11
C GLN A 292 12.09 -21.38 -26.03
N LEU A 293 12.50 -21.81 -24.84
CA LEU A 293 12.94 -20.96 -23.73
C LEU A 293 14.29 -21.49 -23.24
N GLY A 294 15.37 -20.77 -23.57
CA GLY A 294 16.72 -21.30 -23.39
C GLY A 294 16.91 -22.61 -24.15
N ALA A 295 17.47 -23.63 -23.51
CA ALA A 295 17.67 -24.94 -24.11
C ALA A 295 16.39 -25.81 -24.16
N LEU A 296 15.27 -25.34 -23.60
CA LEU A 296 14.06 -26.15 -23.41
C LEU A 296 13.02 -25.90 -24.51
N ASP A 297 12.44 -26.98 -25.01
CA ASP A 297 11.31 -26.93 -25.94
C ASP A 297 10.01 -26.62 -25.19
N VAL A 298 9.25 -25.67 -25.71
CA VAL A 298 8.00 -25.17 -25.12
C VAL A 298 6.87 -25.34 -26.13
N ARG A 299 5.73 -25.83 -25.64
CA ARG A 299 4.51 -25.98 -26.42
C ARG A 299 3.43 -25.06 -25.86
N VAL A 300 2.90 -24.20 -26.73
CA VAL A 300 1.81 -23.27 -26.40
C VAL A 300 0.51 -23.83 -26.95
N ARG A 301 -0.46 -24.10 -26.06
CA ARG A 301 -1.80 -24.55 -26.44
C ARG A 301 -2.83 -23.78 -25.63
N GLU A 302 -3.88 -23.32 -26.29
CA GLU A 302 -4.91 -22.47 -25.69
C GLU A 302 -4.31 -21.25 -24.98
N GLY A 303 -3.23 -20.68 -25.56
CA GLY A 303 -2.51 -19.54 -25.00
C GLY A 303 -1.61 -19.84 -23.79
N VAL A 304 -1.52 -21.08 -23.32
CA VAL A 304 -0.69 -21.46 -22.16
C VAL A 304 0.61 -22.12 -22.61
N ALA A 305 1.75 -21.53 -22.23
CA ALA A 305 3.08 -22.05 -22.51
C ALA A 305 3.50 -23.09 -21.47
N ARG A 306 3.87 -24.30 -21.91
CA ARG A 306 4.37 -25.38 -21.04
C ARG A 306 5.56 -26.08 -21.66
N LEU A 307 6.47 -26.59 -20.83
CA LEU A 307 7.55 -27.45 -21.30
C LEU A 307 7.01 -28.66 -22.07
N ALA A 308 7.61 -28.95 -23.22
CA ALA A 308 7.36 -30.16 -23.95
C ALA A 308 8.01 -31.34 -23.22
N THR A 309 7.24 -32.40 -22.99
CA THR A 309 7.75 -33.64 -22.40
C THR A 309 7.71 -34.77 -23.43
N THR A 310 8.58 -35.77 -23.24
CA THR A 310 8.68 -36.92 -24.14
C THR A 310 7.45 -37.85 -24.09
N ASP A 311 6.71 -37.83 -22.99
CA ASP A 311 5.51 -38.65 -22.76
C ASP A 311 4.20 -37.92 -23.13
N GLY A 312 4.28 -36.66 -23.57
CA GLY A 312 3.12 -35.85 -23.97
C GLY A 312 2.29 -35.28 -22.82
N VAL A 313 2.68 -35.51 -21.56
CA VAL A 313 2.06 -34.89 -20.39
C VAL A 313 2.46 -33.41 -20.32
N PRO A 314 1.53 -32.46 -20.07
CA PRO A 314 1.89 -31.05 -19.98
C PRO A 314 2.93 -30.81 -18.89
N GLY A 315 4.09 -30.26 -19.25
CA GLY A 315 5.15 -29.92 -18.30
C GLY A 315 4.83 -28.68 -17.46
N ALA A 316 5.86 -28.21 -16.74
CA ALA A 316 5.80 -26.94 -16.01
C ALA A 316 5.42 -25.78 -16.93
N ILE A 317 4.77 -24.75 -16.36
CA ILE A 317 4.53 -23.49 -17.08
C ILE A 317 5.89 -22.88 -17.42
N ALA A 318 6.04 -22.37 -18.64
CA ALA A 318 7.32 -21.95 -19.20
C ALA A 318 7.26 -20.53 -19.77
N GLY A 319 7.15 -19.56 -18.86
CA GLY A 319 6.92 -18.15 -19.16
C GLY A 319 5.48 -17.83 -19.55
N GLY A 320 5.19 -16.55 -19.73
CA GLY A 320 3.93 -15.99 -20.20
C GLY A 320 3.85 -15.87 -21.72
N THR A 321 2.62 -15.87 -22.24
CA THR A 321 2.30 -15.49 -23.63
C THR A 321 1.69 -14.09 -23.73
N ALA A 322 1.36 -13.50 -22.58
CA ALA A 322 0.81 -12.17 -22.44
C ALA A 322 1.91 -11.10 -22.59
N ARG A 323 1.55 -9.93 -23.11
CA ARG A 323 2.39 -8.72 -23.00
C ARG A 323 2.01 -7.99 -21.72
N LEU A 324 2.86 -7.10 -21.20
CA LEU A 324 2.59 -6.42 -19.93
C LEU A 324 1.26 -5.62 -19.94
N LEU A 325 0.87 -5.04 -21.07
CA LEU A 325 -0.42 -4.37 -21.20
C LEU A 325 -1.61 -5.32 -21.02
N ASP A 326 -1.47 -6.58 -21.43
CA ASP A 326 -2.51 -7.60 -21.24
C ASP A 326 -2.62 -7.97 -19.76
N VAL A 327 -1.50 -7.99 -19.03
CA VAL A 327 -1.46 -8.21 -17.57
C VAL A 327 -2.13 -7.07 -16.78
N VAL A 328 -1.97 -5.82 -17.22
CA VAL A 328 -2.54 -4.64 -16.54
C VAL A 328 -4.05 -4.47 -16.82
N ARG A 329 -4.58 -5.06 -17.89
CA ARG A 329 -5.98 -4.87 -18.31
C ARG A 329 -6.94 -5.71 -17.47
N PRO A 330 -8.01 -5.12 -16.89
CA PRO A 330 -9.00 -5.85 -16.07
C PRO A 330 -9.74 -7.01 -16.78
N ASP A 331 -9.77 -7.01 -18.11
CA ASP A 331 -10.54 -7.96 -18.94
C ASP A 331 -9.75 -9.21 -19.38
N SER A 332 -8.44 -9.27 -19.12
CA SER A 332 -7.59 -10.42 -19.54
C SER A 332 -7.84 -11.67 -18.70
N ALA A 333 -8.34 -11.53 -17.47
CA ALA A 333 -8.70 -12.64 -16.59
C ALA A 333 -9.92 -13.50 -17.05
N GLY A 334 -10.36 -13.43 -18.32
CA GLY A 334 -11.47 -14.29 -18.72
C GLY A 334 -12.03 -14.26 -20.14
N ARG A 335 -11.35 -13.70 -21.16
CA ARG A 335 -11.98 -13.61 -22.51
C ARG A 335 -11.55 -14.61 -23.57
N GLU A 336 -10.38 -15.24 -23.52
CA GLU A 336 -10.00 -16.15 -24.61
C GLU A 336 -10.49 -17.60 -24.42
N GLY A 337 -10.63 -18.09 -23.18
CA GLY A 337 -11.21 -19.42 -22.90
C GLY A 337 -12.75 -19.47 -22.73
N SER A 338 -13.38 -18.34 -22.39
CA SER A 338 -14.80 -18.29 -22.00
C SER A 338 -15.76 -18.05 -23.18
N ALA A 339 -15.28 -17.40 -24.26
CA ALA A 339 -16.10 -17.07 -25.43
C ALA A 339 -16.61 -18.30 -26.21
N ARG A 340 -16.02 -19.49 -26.01
CA ARG A 340 -16.50 -20.77 -26.57
C ARG A 340 -17.39 -21.59 -25.63
N ARG A 341 -17.35 -21.38 -24.31
CA ARG A 341 -18.13 -22.17 -23.33
C ARG A 341 -19.56 -21.67 -23.11
N ARG A 342 -19.93 -20.48 -23.63
CA ARG A 342 -21.30 -19.92 -23.51
C ARG A 342 -22.19 -20.11 -24.75
N ARG A 343 -21.95 -21.14 -25.58
CA ARG A 343 -22.87 -21.54 -26.68
C ARG A 343 -23.68 -22.82 -26.45
N HIS A 344 -23.51 -23.50 -25.32
CA HIS A 344 -24.35 -24.64 -24.94
C HIS A 344 -24.84 -24.53 -23.50
N ARG A 345 -25.89 -23.73 -23.30
CA ARG A 345 -26.97 -23.89 -22.30
C ARG A 345 -27.91 -22.68 -22.45
N ARG A 346 -28.81 -22.77 -23.43
CA ARG A 346 -30.07 -22.02 -23.39
C ARG A 346 -31.11 -22.97 -22.80
N ASP A 347 -31.49 -22.70 -21.56
CA ASP A 347 -32.73 -23.21 -20.99
C ASP A 347 -33.79 -22.10 -21.16
N PRO A 348 -35.00 -22.38 -21.69
CA PRO A 348 -35.86 -21.35 -22.26
C PRO A 348 -37.03 -20.99 -21.34
N HIS A 349 -36.82 -20.38 -20.16
CA HIS A 349 -37.95 -19.85 -19.38
C HIS A 349 -37.57 -18.63 -18.52
N ALA A 350 -37.78 -17.42 -19.05
CA ALA A 350 -38.06 -16.22 -18.27
C ALA A 350 -38.68 -15.13 -19.17
N GLY A 351 -39.91 -14.71 -18.85
CA GLY A 351 -40.67 -13.68 -19.56
C GLY A 351 -40.27 -12.23 -19.23
N PRO A 352 -40.85 -11.23 -19.92
CA PRO A 352 -40.34 -9.87 -19.97
C PRO A 352 -40.98 -8.92 -18.93
N GLY A 353 -40.20 -7.95 -18.44
CA GLY A 353 -40.72 -6.90 -17.56
C GLY A 353 -39.84 -5.65 -17.42
N ALA A 354 -40.26 -4.58 -18.12
CA ALA A 354 -40.20 -3.15 -17.74
C ALA A 354 -38.88 -2.34 -17.79
N ARG A 355 -39.08 -1.03 -18.01
CA ARG A 355 -38.20 -0.01 -18.61
C ARG A 355 -37.65 1.02 -17.59
N ALA A 356 -36.44 1.51 -17.89
CA ALA A 356 -35.90 2.89 -17.87
C ALA A 356 -36.18 3.90 -16.71
N ARG A 357 -35.12 4.62 -16.27
CA ARG A 357 -34.86 6.04 -16.60
C ARG A 357 -33.59 6.62 -15.94
N ARG A 358 -32.98 7.60 -16.62
CA ARG A 358 -31.80 8.40 -16.26
C ARG A 358 -32.20 9.77 -15.69
N SER A 359 -31.31 10.41 -14.92
CA SER A 359 -31.20 11.88 -14.86
C SER A 359 -29.81 12.33 -14.35
N ARG A 360 -29.25 13.33 -15.05
CA ARG A 360 -28.00 14.08 -14.78
C ARG A 360 -28.30 15.32 -13.93
N HIS A 361 -27.33 15.89 -13.21
CA HIS A 361 -27.15 17.35 -13.02
C HIS A 361 -25.71 17.69 -12.57
N ALA A 362 -25.21 18.84 -13.01
CA ALA A 362 -23.83 19.34 -12.87
C ALA A 362 -23.83 20.74 -12.21
N VAL A 363 -22.78 21.10 -11.46
CA VAL A 363 -22.51 22.49 -11.01
C VAL A 363 -21.00 22.80 -10.98
N ARG A 364 -20.68 24.08 -11.24
CA ARG A 364 -19.42 24.75 -11.65
C ARG A 364 -18.37 25.01 -10.55
N ARG A 365 -17.13 25.23 -11.04
CA ARG A 365 -15.86 25.60 -10.38
C ARG A 365 -15.71 27.10 -10.01
N GLY A 366 -14.77 27.39 -9.10
CA GLY A 366 -14.08 28.68 -8.91
C GLY A 366 -12.55 28.47 -8.74
N ALA A 367 -11.75 29.42 -9.21
CA ALA A 367 -10.35 29.26 -9.67
C ALA A 367 -9.25 29.86 -8.75
N GLY A 368 -8.00 29.42 -8.92
CA GLY A 368 -6.77 30.04 -8.37
C GLY A 368 -5.51 29.60 -9.13
N ARG A 369 -4.61 30.54 -9.48
CA ARG A 369 -3.49 30.43 -10.45
C ARG A 369 -2.21 29.74 -9.90
N PRO A 370 -1.31 29.23 -10.76
CA PRO A 370 -0.19 28.36 -10.36
C PRO A 370 1.17 29.09 -10.22
N ALA A 371 2.02 28.56 -9.34
CA ALA A 371 3.46 28.84 -9.30
C ALA A 371 4.23 27.76 -10.09
N ARG A 372 5.27 28.18 -10.80
CA ARG A 372 6.04 27.39 -11.78
C ARG A 372 7.00 26.41 -11.11
N HIS A 373 7.08 25.16 -11.60
CA HIS A 373 8.12 24.19 -11.24
C HIS A 373 8.92 23.70 -12.45
N ARG A 374 10.24 23.59 -12.25
CA ARG A 374 11.23 22.92 -13.13
C ARG A 374 11.17 21.40 -12.89
N PRO A 375 11.50 20.55 -13.87
CA PRO A 375 11.55 19.11 -13.65
C PRO A 375 12.79 18.77 -12.80
N VAL A 376 12.57 18.08 -11.69
CA VAL A 376 13.62 17.52 -10.85
C VAL A 376 13.53 16.00 -10.98
N ILE A 377 14.63 15.40 -11.44
CA ILE A 377 14.94 14.00 -11.17
C ILE A 377 15.16 13.88 -9.66
N ALA A 378 14.20 13.31 -8.94
CA ALA A 378 14.34 12.89 -7.55
C ALA A 378 13.73 11.49 -7.46
N ALA A 379 14.50 10.40 -7.40
CA ALA A 379 15.29 10.00 -6.25
C ALA A 379 14.48 10.13 -4.96
N ALA A 380 14.18 8.98 -4.36
CA ALA A 380 13.65 8.81 -3.03
C ALA A 380 14.24 9.82 -2.02
N ALA A 381 13.49 10.89 -1.74
CA ALA A 381 13.77 11.83 -0.66
C ALA A 381 12.49 12.62 -0.38
N GLY A 382 11.53 11.99 0.28
CA GLY A 382 10.23 12.62 0.57
C GLY A 382 9.26 11.80 1.40
N ALA A 383 9.50 10.50 1.60
CA ALA A 383 8.91 9.80 2.74
C ALA A 383 9.44 10.50 4.00
N ARG A 384 8.58 11.30 4.65
CA ARG A 384 8.80 11.72 6.03
C ARG A 384 9.27 10.47 6.75
N ARG A 385 10.52 10.47 7.23
CA ARG A 385 11.06 9.44 8.12
C ARG A 385 10.20 9.44 9.39
N ARG A 386 9.04 8.81 9.34
CA ARG A 386 8.32 8.37 10.52
C ARG A 386 8.83 6.95 10.73
N ASN A 387 9.74 6.80 11.69
CA ASN A 387 10.21 5.49 12.16
C ASN A 387 8.98 4.67 12.59
N GLY A 388 8.35 3.97 11.67
CA GLY A 388 7.21 3.09 11.93
C GLY A 388 7.69 1.80 12.57
N ARG A 389 8.20 1.88 13.80
CA ARG A 389 8.15 0.74 14.70
C ARG A 389 6.69 0.64 15.13
N ASN A 390 6.03 -0.49 14.90
CA ASN A 390 4.75 -0.81 15.55
C ASN A 390 5.02 -0.82 17.06
N LEU A 391 4.89 0.34 17.70
CA LEU A 391 5.24 0.54 19.10
C LEU A 391 4.02 1.13 19.78
N MET A 392 3.39 0.30 20.62
CA MET A 392 2.54 0.79 21.68
C MET A 392 3.43 1.10 22.88
N GLU A 393 3.60 2.38 23.16
CA GLU A 393 4.36 2.88 24.31
C GLU A 393 3.41 3.11 25.49
N ILE A 394 3.75 2.59 26.66
CA ILE A 394 2.99 2.82 27.90
C ILE A 394 3.77 3.79 28.78
N VAL A 395 3.15 4.92 29.09
CA VAL A 395 3.70 6.04 29.85
C VAL A 395 2.92 6.16 31.15
N ILE A 396 3.54 5.68 32.23
CA ILE A 396 2.97 5.77 33.58
C ILE A 396 3.49 7.06 34.23
N ARG A 397 2.57 7.88 34.73
CA ARG A 397 2.82 9.15 35.40
C ARG A 397 2.34 9.12 36.84
N ALA A 398 2.92 9.97 37.68
CA ALA A 398 2.61 9.97 39.11
C ALA A 398 1.14 10.34 39.38
N ASP A 399 0.62 11.30 38.62
CA ASP A 399 -0.73 11.85 38.80
C ASP A 399 -1.34 12.39 37.50
N GLU A 400 -2.59 12.84 37.60
CA GLU A 400 -3.37 13.43 36.50
C GLU A 400 -2.70 14.67 35.88
N HIS A 401 -1.99 15.48 36.66
CA HIS A 401 -1.33 16.68 36.15
C HIS A 401 -0.15 16.34 35.25
N GLU A 402 0.66 15.35 35.64
CA GLU A 402 1.74 14.83 34.80
C GLU A 402 1.21 14.11 33.54
N VAL A 403 0.08 13.41 33.64
CA VAL A 403 -0.63 12.85 32.47
C VAL A 403 -1.02 13.97 31.50
N ALA A 404 -1.70 15.00 32.00
CA ALA A 404 -2.13 16.15 31.19
C ALA A 404 -0.94 16.87 30.52
N THR A 405 0.16 17.06 31.25
CA THR A 405 1.40 17.65 30.74
C THR A 405 1.99 16.81 29.61
N THR A 406 2.04 15.48 29.77
CA THR A 406 2.58 14.56 28.77
C THR A 406 1.73 14.57 27.49
N VAL A 407 0.40 14.55 27.62
CA VAL A 407 -0.51 14.63 26.47
C VAL A 407 -0.36 15.99 25.77
N ALA A 408 -0.22 17.08 26.53
CA ALA A 408 0.01 18.41 25.97
C ALA A 408 1.33 18.51 25.21
N ASP A 409 2.40 17.84 25.67
CA ASP A 409 3.68 17.75 24.95
C ASP A 409 3.52 17.04 23.60
N ILE A 410 2.79 15.92 23.57
CA ILE A 410 2.51 15.16 22.35
C ILE A 410 1.75 16.03 21.35
N VAL A 411 0.60 16.58 21.75
CA VAL A 411 -0.25 17.40 20.87
C VAL A 411 0.49 18.66 20.43
N GLY A 412 1.20 19.33 21.34
CA GLY A 412 2.02 20.50 21.03
C GLY A 412 3.07 20.21 19.96
N GLY A 413 3.69 19.03 19.99
CA GLY A 413 4.64 18.58 18.97
C GLY A 413 4.03 18.41 17.57
N TYR A 414 2.75 18.04 17.47
CA TYR A 414 2.03 18.01 16.19
C TYR A 414 1.63 19.41 15.74
N VAL A 415 1.05 20.21 16.63
CA VAL A 415 0.59 21.57 16.33
C VAL A 415 1.75 22.48 15.88
N ALA A 416 2.93 22.36 16.48
CA ALA A 416 4.12 23.11 16.11
C ALA A 416 4.61 22.85 14.66
N ARG A 417 4.16 21.75 14.01
CA ARG A 417 4.49 21.45 12.61
C ARG A 417 3.62 22.22 11.61
N GLY A 418 2.54 22.86 12.08
CA GLY A 418 1.56 23.59 11.28
C GLY A 418 0.50 22.68 10.63
N ASN A 419 -0.73 23.20 10.49
CA ASN A 419 -1.88 22.51 9.88
C ASN A 419 -2.22 21.14 10.48
N ALA A 420 -1.96 20.93 11.77
CA ALA A 420 -2.25 19.66 12.43
C ALA A 420 -3.75 19.33 12.43
N ILE A 421 -4.08 18.07 12.18
CA ILE A 421 -5.45 17.56 12.24
C ILE A 421 -5.63 16.76 13.52
N LEU A 422 -6.44 17.28 14.45
CA LEU A 422 -6.63 16.71 15.77
C LEU A 422 -7.87 15.81 15.81
N GLY A 423 -7.76 14.67 16.45
CA GLY A 423 -8.90 13.84 16.84
C GLY A 423 -9.26 14.13 18.29
N LEU A 424 -10.47 14.62 18.53
CA LEU A 424 -10.91 15.07 19.86
C LEU A 424 -11.97 14.12 20.43
N ALA A 425 -11.79 13.78 21.70
CA ALA A 425 -12.70 12.96 22.48
C ALA A 425 -13.35 13.80 23.59
N THR A 426 -14.62 13.53 23.88
CA THR A 426 -15.30 14.04 25.07
C THR A 426 -15.06 13.14 26.28
N GLY A 427 -15.41 13.61 27.46
CA GLY A 427 -15.38 12.84 28.70
C GLY A 427 -14.32 13.35 29.67
N SER A 428 -14.27 12.75 30.87
CA SER A 428 -13.43 13.26 31.95
C SER A 428 -11.93 13.07 31.72
N SER A 429 -11.51 11.98 31.05
CA SER A 429 -10.08 11.68 30.84
C SER A 429 -9.30 12.78 30.11
N PRO A 430 -9.76 13.33 28.96
CA PRO A 430 -9.02 14.37 28.25
C PRO A 430 -9.09 15.77 28.88
N LEU A 431 -9.98 16.02 29.85
CA LEU A 431 -10.27 17.37 30.35
C LEU A 431 -9.03 18.08 30.92
N GLY A 432 -8.23 17.39 31.75
CA GLY A 432 -6.99 17.96 32.28
C GLY A 432 -5.99 18.31 31.17
N SER A 433 -5.94 17.51 30.10
CA SER A 433 -5.07 17.76 28.94
C SER A 433 -5.53 18.99 28.15
N TYR A 434 -6.84 19.17 27.96
CA TYR A 434 -7.39 20.38 27.33
C TYR A 434 -7.11 21.64 28.15
N GLN A 435 -7.23 21.58 29.47
CA GLN A 435 -6.91 22.69 30.36
C GLN A 435 -5.43 23.09 30.26
N GLU A 436 -4.52 22.11 30.22
CA GLU A 436 -3.09 22.37 30.07
C GLU A 436 -2.74 22.93 28.68
N LEU A 437 -3.31 22.37 27.60
CA LEU A 437 -3.16 22.93 26.24
C LEU A 437 -3.67 24.37 26.15
N ALA A 438 -4.82 24.67 26.77
CA ALA A 438 -5.36 26.01 26.83
C ALA A 438 -4.47 26.97 27.63
N ARG A 439 -3.89 26.52 28.75
CA ARG A 439 -2.90 27.30 29.52
C ARG A 439 -1.69 27.65 28.66
N ARG A 440 -1.11 26.66 27.96
CA ARG A 440 0.04 26.84 27.07
C ARG A 440 -0.27 27.75 25.88
N CYS A 441 -1.46 27.64 25.31
CA CYS A 441 -1.91 28.52 24.23
C CYS A 441 -2.02 29.97 24.72
N ARG A 442 -2.64 30.22 25.88
CA ARG A 442 -2.70 31.57 26.49
C ARG A 442 -1.32 32.14 26.84
N ALA A 443 -0.36 31.28 27.17
CA ALA A 443 1.02 31.66 27.42
C ALA A 443 1.83 31.91 26.13
N GLY A 444 1.27 31.64 24.94
CA GLY A 444 1.95 31.76 23.66
C GLY A 444 2.92 30.62 23.34
N GLU A 445 2.85 29.52 24.08
CA GLU A 445 3.72 28.34 23.90
C GLU A 445 3.24 27.42 22.75
N ILE A 446 1.93 27.44 22.45
CA ILE A 446 1.29 26.63 21.39
C ILE A 446 0.29 27.48 20.60
N ASP A 447 0.34 27.39 19.27
CA ASP A 447 -0.54 28.13 18.36
C ASP A 447 -1.43 27.18 17.53
N PHE A 448 -2.73 27.17 17.81
CA PHE A 448 -3.73 26.35 17.12
C PHE A 448 -4.38 27.03 15.91
N SER A 449 -3.97 28.24 15.53
CA SER A 449 -4.63 29.04 14.49
C SER A 449 -4.69 28.38 13.10
N THR A 450 -3.79 27.42 12.84
CA THR A 450 -3.77 26.67 11.58
C THR A 450 -4.34 25.25 11.70
N ALA A 451 -4.60 24.78 12.92
CA ALA A 451 -5.08 23.42 13.16
C ALA A 451 -6.55 23.24 12.73
N SER A 452 -6.96 21.97 12.64
CA SER A 452 -8.34 21.55 12.44
C SER A 452 -8.64 20.34 13.33
N ALA A 453 -9.92 20.00 13.52
CA ALA A 453 -10.28 18.90 14.40
C ALA A 453 -11.48 18.09 13.89
N PHE A 454 -11.44 16.78 14.17
CA PHE A 454 -12.54 15.84 13.99
C PHE A 454 -12.93 15.23 15.35
N LEU A 455 -14.22 15.24 15.65
CA LEU A 455 -14.77 14.62 16.86
C LEU A 455 -15.03 13.13 16.63
N LEU A 456 -14.97 12.33 17.70
CA LEU A 456 -15.28 10.91 17.65
C LEU A 456 -16.77 10.65 17.44
N ASP A 457 -17.62 11.40 18.13
CA ASP A 457 -19.02 11.04 18.34
C ASP A 457 -19.95 12.24 18.16
N GLU A 458 -21.22 11.99 17.81
CA GLU A 458 -22.32 12.96 17.93
C GLU A 458 -23.66 12.24 18.16
N TYR A 459 -24.52 12.79 19.00
CA TYR A 459 -25.86 12.23 19.20
C TYR A 459 -26.73 12.36 17.96
N VAL A 460 -27.54 11.34 17.67
CA VAL A 460 -28.53 11.41 16.59
C VAL A 460 -29.80 12.09 17.11
N GLY A 461 -30.24 13.14 16.40
CA GLY A 461 -31.46 13.87 16.70
C GLY A 461 -31.33 14.95 17.77
N LEU A 462 -30.14 15.19 18.31
CA LEU A 462 -29.86 16.31 19.20
C LEU A 462 -29.31 17.49 18.39
N PRO A 463 -29.86 18.72 18.53
CA PRO A 463 -29.35 19.88 17.82
C PRO A 463 -27.86 20.10 18.07
N LYS A 464 -27.10 20.45 17.03
CA LYS A 464 -25.66 20.72 17.16
C LYS A 464 -25.34 21.77 18.22
N GLU A 465 -26.17 22.79 18.39
CA GLU A 465 -25.99 23.87 19.37
C GLU A 465 -26.52 23.52 20.77
N HIS A 466 -27.11 22.33 20.96
CA HIS A 466 -27.56 21.90 22.28
C HIS A 466 -26.34 21.81 23.25
N PRO A 467 -26.45 22.24 24.51
CA PRO A 467 -25.32 22.24 25.45
C PRO A 467 -24.67 20.86 25.66
N GLN A 468 -25.46 19.80 25.49
CA GLN A 468 -25.02 18.41 25.63
C GLN A 468 -24.67 17.71 24.31
N SER A 469 -24.70 18.41 23.16
CA SER A 469 -24.10 17.85 21.94
C SER A 469 -22.59 17.71 22.14
N TYR A 470 -21.97 16.70 21.55
CA TYR A 470 -20.54 16.52 21.73
C TYR A 470 -19.74 17.63 21.06
N PHE A 471 -20.27 18.22 19.99
CA PHE A 471 -19.74 19.46 19.43
C PHE A 471 -19.70 20.61 20.45
N SER A 472 -20.81 20.89 21.14
CA SER A 472 -20.87 21.97 22.13
C SER A 472 -19.98 21.71 23.34
N VAL A 473 -19.90 20.47 23.80
CA VAL A 473 -19.02 20.08 24.92
C VAL A 473 -17.55 20.32 24.56
N ILE A 474 -17.07 19.81 23.43
CA ILE A 474 -15.68 20.06 22.98
C ILE A 474 -15.42 21.55 22.79
N ARG A 475 -16.40 22.28 22.27
CA ARG A 475 -16.26 23.71 22.10
C ARG A 475 -16.05 24.42 23.43
N ALA A 476 -16.90 24.12 24.42
CA ALA A 476 -16.83 24.72 25.75
C ALA A 476 -15.59 24.29 26.54
N GLU A 477 -15.17 23.03 26.44
CA GLU A 477 -14.06 22.49 27.22
C GLU A 477 -12.68 22.82 26.62
N PHE A 478 -12.60 23.06 25.32
CA PHE A 478 -11.32 23.22 24.62
C PHE A 478 -11.31 24.36 23.60
N VAL A 479 -12.16 24.32 22.57
CA VAL A 479 -12.04 25.20 21.39
C VAL A 479 -12.15 26.68 21.78
N ASP A 480 -13.10 27.03 22.66
CA ASP A 480 -13.29 28.40 23.12
C ASP A 480 -12.15 28.91 24.04
N HIS A 481 -11.19 28.06 24.39
CA HIS A 481 -10.05 28.36 25.25
C HIS A 481 -8.69 28.40 24.53
N VAL A 482 -8.68 28.09 23.24
CA VAL A 482 -7.51 28.16 22.35
C VAL A 482 -7.83 29.00 21.12
N ASN A 483 -6.83 29.34 20.31
CA ASN A 483 -7.03 30.11 19.07
C ASN A 483 -7.37 29.24 17.85
N LEU A 484 -8.08 28.12 18.05
CA LEU A 484 -8.56 27.23 16.98
C LEU A 484 -9.86 27.80 16.38
N ASP A 485 -9.93 27.90 15.05
CA ASP A 485 -11.15 28.34 14.36
C ASP A 485 -12.28 27.31 14.53
N PRO A 486 -13.42 27.65 15.16
CA PRO A 486 -14.56 26.74 15.32
C PRO A 486 -15.10 26.19 14.00
N ALA A 487 -14.94 26.91 12.88
CA ALA A 487 -15.36 26.43 11.56
C ALA A 487 -14.50 25.26 11.04
N ARG A 488 -13.32 25.05 11.63
CA ARG A 488 -12.40 23.94 11.33
C ARG A 488 -12.58 22.75 12.28
N VAL A 489 -13.62 22.76 13.09
CA VAL A 489 -13.99 21.68 14.00
C VAL A 489 -15.20 20.96 13.42
N LEU A 490 -15.03 19.69 13.06
CA LEU A 490 -16.05 18.87 12.41
C LEU A 490 -16.48 17.74 13.35
N SER A 491 -17.79 17.52 13.46
CA SER A 491 -18.38 16.35 14.12
C SER A 491 -19.25 15.57 13.13
N PRO A 492 -19.57 14.29 13.39
CA PRO A 492 -20.62 13.59 12.65
C PRO A 492 -21.92 14.40 12.71
N ASN A 493 -22.66 14.48 11.61
CA ASN A 493 -23.91 15.24 11.59
C ASN A 493 -25.09 14.39 12.10
N GLY A 494 -25.37 14.53 13.40
CA GLY A 494 -26.50 13.89 14.09
C GLY A 494 -27.89 14.27 13.57
N GLU A 495 -27.99 15.33 12.75
CA GLU A 495 -29.23 15.85 12.16
C GLU A 495 -29.30 15.63 10.64
N ALA A 496 -28.40 14.81 10.07
CA ALA A 496 -28.38 14.57 8.64
C ALA A 496 -29.69 13.92 8.15
N GLY A 497 -30.17 14.36 6.98
CA GLY A 497 -31.35 13.75 6.35
C GLY A 497 -31.17 12.26 5.99
N ASP A 498 -29.93 11.81 5.78
CA ASP A 498 -29.54 10.41 5.65
C ASP A 498 -28.51 10.02 6.71
N ILE A 499 -29.01 9.69 7.91
CA ILE A 499 -28.18 9.21 9.02
C ILE A 499 -27.43 7.90 8.68
N GLY A 500 -27.98 7.05 7.81
CA GLY A 500 -27.34 5.79 7.40
C GLY A 500 -26.15 6.00 6.45
N GLY A 501 -26.16 7.08 5.69
CA GLY A 501 -25.06 7.52 4.82
C GLY A 501 -24.02 8.40 5.52
N GLU A 502 -24.39 9.03 6.63
CA GLU A 502 -23.58 10.04 7.30
C GLU A 502 -22.19 9.53 7.72
N GLY A 503 -22.09 8.28 8.20
CA GLY A 503 -20.79 7.69 8.55
C GLY A 503 -19.81 7.62 7.38
N ARG A 504 -20.28 7.26 6.18
CA ARG A 504 -19.44 7.24 4.96
C ARG A 504 -19.03 8.64 4.54
N ARG A 505 -19.93 9.62 4.67
CA ARG A 505 -19.64 11.04 4.38
C ARG A 505 -18.57 11.56 5.33
N TYR A 506 -18.66 11.22 6.62
CA TYR A 506 -17.73 11.65 7.65
C TYR A 506 -16.34 11.02 7.47
N ASP A 507 -16.26 9.70 7.23
CA ASP A 507 -15.00 9.03 6.91
C ASP A 507 -14.34 9.62 5.66
N ALA A 508 -15.12 9.94 4.62
CA ALA A 508 -14.60 10.60 3.42
C ALA A 508 -14.09 12.02 3.70
N ALA A 509 -14.70 12.75 4.63
CA ALA A 509 -14.23 14.08 5.04
C ALA A 509 -12.91 14.02 5.80
N ILE A 510 -12.73 13.02 6.67
CA ILE A 510 -11.45 12.74 7.35
C ILE A 510 -10.37 12.43 6.31
N ALA A 511 -10.66 11.52 5.37
CA ALA A 511 -9.73 11.14 4.32
C ALA A 511 -9.36 12.33 3.41
N ALA A 512 -10.34 13.14 3.00
CA ALA A 512 -10.11 14.33 2.17
C ALA A 512 -9.26 15.41 2.88
N ALA A 513 -9.30 15.47 4.20
CA ALA A 513 -8.44 16.34 4.99
C ALA A 513 -6.99 15.83 5.08
N GLY A 514 -6.72 14.56 4.73
CA GLY A 514 -5.41 13.92 4.86
C GLY A 514 -5.28 12.96 6.05
N GLY A 515 -6.40 12.66 6.73
CA GLY A 515 -6.43 11.83 7.94
C GLY A 515 -6.17 12.63 9.22
N VAL A 516 -6.49 12.03 10.37
CA VAL A 516 -6.20 12.61 11.69
C VAL A 516 -4.73 12.40 12.01
N ASP A 517 -3.97 13.44 12.40
CA ASP A 517 -2.55 13.33 12.76
C ASP A 517 -2.34 12.76 14.18
N VAL A 518 -3.17 13.19 15.13
CA VAL A 518 -3.10 12.73 16.53
C VAL A 518 -4.52 12.61 17.08
N GLN A 519 -4.89 11.40 17.49
CA GLN A 519 -6.22 11.09 17.98
C GLN A 519 -6.18 10.88 19.49
N LEU A 520 -6.80 11.78 20.24
CA LEU A 520 -7.01 11.62 21.68
C LEU A 520 -8.15 10.65 21.91
N LEU A 521 -7.95 9.72 22.84
CA LEU A 521 -8.90 8.67 23.19
C LEU A 521 -9.02 8.55 24.71
N GLY A 522 -10.22 8.28 25.19
CA GLY A 522 -10.47 7.73 26.52
C GLY A 522 -10.84 6.25 26.44
N ILE A 523 -10.75 5.56 27.57
CA ILE A 523 -11.14 4.15 27.69
C ILE A 523 -12.29 3.96 28.69
N GLY A 524 -13.29 3.16 28.30
CA GLY A 524 -14.34 2.65 29.18
C GLY A 524 -13.81 1.70 30.26
N THR A 525 -14.56 1.46 31.33
CA THR A 525 -14.16 0.48 32.36
C THR A 525 -14.16 -0.96 31.85
N ASP A 526 -14.83 -1.21 30.74
CA ASP A 526 -14.90 -2.48 29.98
C ASP A 526 -13.98 -2.50 28.74
N GLY A 527 -13.20 -1.43 28.52
CA GLY A 527 -12.28 -1.33 27.39
C GLY A 527 -12.89 -0.80 26.10
N HIS A 528 -14.10 -0.20 26.11
CA HIS A 528 -14.61 0.49 24.91
C HIS A 528 -13.83 1.79 24.60
N ILE A 529 -13.91 2.23 23.34
CA ILE A 529 -13.41 3.53 22.84
C ILE A 529 -14.55 4.23 22.10
N GLY A 530 -14.87 5.48 22.46
CA GLY A 530 -16.08 6.14 21.97
C GLY A 530 -17.31 5.30 22.33
N PHE A 531 -18.23 5.08 21.40
CA PHE A 531 -19.36 4.15 21.57
C PHE A 531 -19.14 2.78 20.94
N ASN A 532 -17.88 2.37 20.77
CA ASN A 532 -17.54 1.03 20.30
C ASN A 532 -17.53 0.06 21.48
N GLU A 533 -18.72 -0.37 21.89
CA GLU A 533 -18.94 -1.34 22.97
C GLU A 533 -18.35 -2.73 22.68
N PRO A 534 -18.11 -3.57 23.72
CA PRO A 534 -17.75 -4.97 23.56
C PRO A 534 -18.62 -5.70 22.52
N GLY A 535 -17.96 -6.40 21.58
CA GLY A 535 -18.57 -7.04 20.41
C GLY A 535 -18.57 -6.18 19.15
N SER A 536 -18.11 -4.93 19.20
CA SER A 536 -17.89 -4.11 18.01
C SER A 536 -16.81 -4.70 17.10
N ALA A 537 -17.06 -4.69 15.79
CA ALA A 537 -16.06 -5.14 14.82
C ALA A 537 -14.81 -4.27 14.88
N LEU A 538 -13.64 -4.91 14.96
CA LEU A 538 -12.33 -4.24 15.08
C LEU A 538 -11.98 -3.38 13.86
N THR A 539 -12.55 -3.70 12.70
CA THR A 539 -12.39 -2.96 11.44
C THR A 539 -13.59 -2.06 11.11
N SER A 540 -14.46 -1.79 12.10
CA SER A 540 -15.67 -1.00 11.86
C SER A 540 -15.36 0.42 11.36
N ARG A 541 -16.20 0.90 10.45
CA ARG A 541 -16.24 2.30 9.97
C ARG A 541 -17.16 3.15 10.85
N THR A 542 -17.14 4.47 10.65
CA THR A 542 -18.07 5.39 11.32
C THR A 542 -19.51 4.97 11.05
N ARG A 543 -20.31 4.84 12.12
CA ARG A 543 -21.67 4.29 12.02
C ARG A 543 -22.56 4.72 13.17
N VAL A 544 -23.86 4.52 12.96
CA VAL A 544 -24.87 4.67 14.01
C VAL A 544 -24.76 3.50 14.99
N LYS A 545 -24.90 3.82 16.28
CA LYS A 545 -25.04 2.86 17.38
C LYS A 545 -26.24 3.22 18.24
N THR A 546 -26.86 2.20 18.81
CA THR A 546 -27.83 2.35 19.88
C THR A 546 -27.08 2.45 21.19
N LEU A 547 -27.36 3.49 21.97
CA LEU A 547 -26.78 3.63 23.30
C LEU A 547 -27.28 2.52 24.22
N THR A 548 -26.41 2.03 25.10
CA THR A 548 -26.84 1.09 26.12
C THR A 548 -27.78 1.78 27.12
N GLU A 549 -28.64 1.01 27.77
CA GLU A 549 -29.52 1.55 28.81
C GLU A 549 -28.72 2.19 29.95
N GLN A 550 -27.57 1.60 30.31
CA GLN A 550 -26.67 2.14 31.32
C GLN A 550 -26.07 3.48 30.90
N THR A 551 -25.57 3.59 29.66
CA THR A 551 -25.06 4.86 29.10
C THR A 551 -26.11 5.97 29.15
N ARG A 552 -27.38 5.65 28.82
CA ARG A 552 -28.47 6.63 28.91
C ARG A 552 -28.73 7.06 30.35
N LYS A 553 -28.74 6.13 31.31
CA LYS A 553 -28.90 6.42 32.74
C LYS A 553 -27.75 7.28 33.29
N ASP A 554 -26.52 6.97 32.91
CA ASP A 554 -25.33 7.72 33.35
C ASP A 554 -25.30 9.13 32.78
N ASN A 555 -25.77 9.30 31.54
CA ASN A 555 -25.82 10.61 30.89
C ASN A 555 -27.06 11.43 31.27
N ALA A 556 -28.13 10.82 31.78
CA ALA A 556 -29.36 11.51 32.17
C ALA A 556 -29.14 12.66 33.16
N ARG A 557 -28.09 12.60 33.98
CA ARG A 557 -27.69 13.69 34.90
C ARG A 557 -27.33 15.02 34.20
N PHE A 558 -27.09 14.98 32.90
CA PHE A 558 -26.73 16.14 32.09
C PHE A 558 -27.92 16.71 31.30
N PHE A 559 -29.08 16.05 31.35
CA PHE A 559 -30.31 16.44 30.66
C PHE A 559 -31.40 16.78 31.69
N ASP A 560 -32.47 17.44 31.24
CA ASP A 560 -33.60 17.81 32.11
C ASP A 560 -34.36 16.57 32.62
N GLY A 561 -34.37 15.49 31.84
CA GLY A 561 -34.82 14.16 32.27
C GLY A 561 -34.21 13.01 31.45
N PRO A 562 -34.39 11.74 31.91
CA PRO A 562 -33.86 10.56 31.22
C PRO A 562 -34.43 10.36 29.81
N ASP A 563 -35.64 10.86 29.54
CA ASP A 563 -36.30 10.75 28.24
C ASP A 563 -35.70 11.71 27.19
N ASP A 564 -35.02 12.77 27.63
CA ASP A 564 -34.34 13.73 26.76
C ASP A 564 -32.98 13.21 26.27
N VAL A 565 -32.49 12.11 26.84
CA VAL A 565 -31.24 11.47 26.40
C VAL A 565 -31.50 10.71 25.08
N PRO A 566 -30.82 11.05 23.98
CA PRO A 566 -30.99 10.39 22.70
C PRO A 566 -30.80 8.87 22.79
N HIS A 567 -31.46 8.12 21.91
CA HIS A 567 -31.30 6.66 21.86
C HIS A 567 -30.13 6.20 20.99
N HIS A 568 -29.69 7.05 20.07
CA HIS A 568 -28.71 6.71 19.05
C HIS A 568 -27.58 7.73 19.01
N VAL A 569 -26.43 7.28 18.55
CA VAL A 569 -25.20 8.05 18.43
C VAL A 569 -24.50 7.67 17.13
N LEU A 570 -23.90 8.63 16.44
CA LEU A 570 -22.90 8.39 15.42
C LEU A 570 -21.54 8.33 16.11
N THR A 571 -20.78 7.27 15.85
CA THR A 571 -19.46 7.07 16.46
C THR A 571 -18.46 6.67 15.39
N GLN A 572 -17.24 7.22 15.46
CA GLN A 572 -16.13 6.73 14.67
C GLN A 572 -15.90 5.24 14.97
N GLY A 573 -15.78 4.44 13.92
CA GLY A 573 -15.49 3.03 14.08
C GLY A 573 -14.04 2.78 14.46
N LEU A 574 -13.73 1.60 14.99
CA LEU A 574 -12.37 1.24 15.42
C LEU A 574 -11.38 1.23 14.23
N GLY A 575 -11.84 0.88 13.03
CA GLY A 575 -11.05 0.97 11.80
C GLY A 575 -10.79 2.42 11.38
N THR A 576 -11.77 3.32 11.55
CA THR A 576 -11.59 4.76 11.28
C THR A 576 -10.61 5.39 12.27
N ILE A 577 -10.76 5.09 13.57
CA ILE A 577 -9.82 5.53 14.62
C ILE A 577 -8.42 4.99 14.32
N GLY A 578 -8.30 3.72 13.93
CA GLY A 578 -7.04 3.06 13.60
C GLY A 578 -6.30 3.58 12.36
N GLU A 579 -6.91 4.46 11.57
CA GLU A 579 -6.23 5.12 10.43
C GLU A 579 -5.43 6.36 10.87
N ALA A 580 -5.62 6.84 12.10
CA ALA A 580 -4.97 8.05 12.59
C ALA A 580 -3.41 7.96 12.57
N GLY A 581 -2.79 9.13 12.62
CA GLY A 581 -1.36 9.37 12.66
C GLY A 581 -0.68 8.64 13.82
N HIS A 582 -1.28 8.87 14.99
CA HIS A 582 -0.82 8.49 16.32
C HIS A 582 -2.04 8.45 17.25
N LEU A 583 -2.21 7.34 17.98
CA LEU A 583 -3.26 7.24 19.01
C LEU A 583 -2.69 7.60 20.38
N VAL A 584 -3.35 8.50 21.08
CA VAL A 584 -3.00 8.88 22.46
C VAL A 584 -4.16 8.46 23.36
N MET A 585 -3.97 7.35 24.07
CA MET A 585 -4.96 6.81 25.01
C MET A 585 -4.73 7.37 26.41
N ILE A 586 -5.74 8.02 26.98
CA ILE A 586 -5.68 8.66 28.30
C ILE A 586 -6.52 7.86 29.30
N ALA A 587 -5.89 7.40 30.39
CA ALA A 587 -6.57 6.66 31.44
C ALA A 587 -6.17 7.13 32.85
N LEU A 588 -7.16 7.48 33.66
CA LEU A 588 -6.98 8.02 35.00
C LEU A 588 -7.81 7.22 36.01
N GLY A 589 -7.22 6.96 37.18
CA GLY A 589 -7.87 6.33 38.31
C GLY A 589 -7.98 4.81 38.23
N ALA A 590 -8.10 4.19 39.42
CA ALA A 590 -8.12 2.73 39.58
C ALA A 590 -9.29 2.03 38.86
N GLY A 591 -10.38 2.74 38.60
CA GLY A 591 -11.52 2.21 37.83
C GLY A 591 -11.18 1.84 36.38
N LYS A 592 -10.05 2.32 35.84
CA LYS A 592 -9.59 2.00 34.49
C LYS A 592 -8.54 0.88 34.45
N ALA A 593 -8.10 0.37 35.60
CA ALA A 593 -6.97 -0.54 35.68
C ALA A 593 -7.18 -1.86 34.93
N ASP A 594 -8.36 -2.47 35.05
CA ASP A 594 -8.68 -3.70 34.31
C ASP A 594 -8.71 -3.45 32.80
N ALA A 595 -9.34 -2.35 32.37
CA ALA A 595 -9.46 -2.00 30.97
C ALA A 595 -8.10 -1.74 30.33
N ILE A 596 -7.20 -1.01 31.02
CA ILE A 596 -5.85 -0.74 30.52
C ILE A 596 -5.01 -2.01 30.46
N ALA A 597 -5.06 -2.85 31.50
CA ALA A 597 -4.35 -4.14 31.47
C ALA A 597 -4.87 -5.03 30.34
N ALA A 598 -6.18 -5.11 30.13
CA ALA A 598 -6.78 -5.90 29.06
C ALA A 598 -6.46 -5.33 27.66
N ALA A 599 -6.52 -4.01 27.49
CA ALA A 599 -6.25 -3.34 26.22
C ALA A 599 -4.78 -3.42 25.83
N ALA A 600 -3.86 -3.32 26.79
CA ALA A 600 -2.43 -3.26 26.51
C ALA A 600 -1.72 -4.62 26.55
N GLU A 601 -2.07 -5.48 27.51
CA GLU A 601 -1.38 -6.76 27.75
C GLU A 601 -2.26 -7.99 27.52
N GLY A 602 -3.56 -7.77 27.33
CA GLY A 602 -4.53 -8.82 27.00
C GLY A 602 -4.52 -9.20 25.52
N PRO A 603 -5.27 -10.24 25.13
CA PRO A 603 -5.40 -10.62 23.74
C PRO A 603 -6.16 -9.54 22.95
N LEU A 604 -5.82 -9.41 21.67
CA LEU A 604 -6.67 -8.70 20.72
C LEU A 604 -8.06 -9.35 20.68
N SER A 605 -9.09 -8.60 21.05
CA SER A 605 -10.44 -9.12 21.21
C SER A 605 -11.49 -8.04 21.03
N ALA A 606 -12.56 -8.34 20.28
CA ALA A 606 -13.73 -7.47 20.21
C ALA A 606 -14.43 -7.30 21.58
N PHE A 607 -14.19 -8.19 22.56
CA PHE A 607 -14.69 -8.01 23.92
C PHE A 607 -13.94 -6.94 24.71
N CYS A 608 -12.73 -6.57 24.30
CA CYS A 608 -12.01 -5.38 24.77
C CYS A 608 -11.65 -4.53 23.54
N PRO A 609 -12.58 -3.71 23.02
CA PRO A 609 -12.41 -2.95 21.80
C PRO A 609 -11.09 -2.16 21.70
N ALA A 610 -10.63 -1.59 22.82
CA ALA A 610 -9.37 -0.87 22.93
C ALA A 610 -8.13 -1.71 22.62
N SER A 611 -8.20 -3.04 22.72
CA SER A 611 -7.10 -3.94 22.33
C SER A 611 -6.71 -3.80 20.85
N VAL A 612 -7.57 -3.24 20.00
CA VAL A 612 -7.24 -2.94 18.59
C VAL A 612 -6.03 -2.02 18.45
N MET A 613 -5.75 -1.19 19.46
CA MET A 613 -4.58 -0.31 19.47
C MET A 613 -3.27 -1.09 19.43
N GLN A 614 -3.23 -2.35 19.86
CA GLN A 614 -2.05 -3.21 19.76
C GLN A 614 -1.61 -3.44 18.29
N TRP A 615 -2.52 -3.28 17.32
CA TRP A 615 -2.23 -3.35 15.89
C TRP A 615 -1.90 -2.02 15.25
N HIS A 616 -2.05 -0.91 15.98
CA HIS A 616 -1.78 0.40 15.43
C HIS A 616 -0.27 0.67 15.38
N ARG A 617 0.17 1.35 14.31
CA ARG A 617 1.60 1.59 14.04
C ARG A 617 2.28 2.50 15.07
N HIS A 618 1.53 3.34 15.76
CA HIS A 618 2.05 4.32 16.73
C HIS A 618 1.02 4.65 17.80
N VAL A 619 1.23 4.17 19.02
CA VAL A 619 0.31 4.40 20.14
C VAL A 619 1.10 4.86 21.35
N THR A 620 0.57 5.85 22.07
CA THR A 620 1.03 6.20 23.41
C THR A 620 -0.13 6.09 24.38
N VAL A 621 -0.04 5.14 25.30
CA VAL A 621 -0.97 5.01 26.43
C VAL A 621 -0.40 5.85 27.57
N VAL A 622 -1.07 6.94 27.95
CA VAL A 622 -0.67 7.80 29.06
C VAL A 622 -1.62 7.54 30.23
N SER A 623 -1.09 7.04 31.33
CA SER A 623 -1.90 6.67 32.50
C SER A 623 -1.28 7.17 33.81
N ASP A 624 -2.12 7.40 34.82
CA ASP A 624 -1.64 7.54 36.20
C ASP A 624 -1.28 6.17 36.81
N GLU A 625 -0.61 6.18 37.97
CA GLU A 625 -0.25 4.95 38.70
C GLU A 625 -1.48 4.10 39.05
N ALA A 626 -2.62 4.73 39.34
CA ALA A 626 -3.83 4.03 39.72
C ALA A 626 -4.44 3.24 38.55
N ALA A 627 -4.53 3.83 37.36
CA ALA A 627 -4.96 3.16 36.13
C ALA A 627 -3.92 2.15 35.62
N ALA A 628 -2.65 2.31 35.95
CA ALA A 628 -1.59 1.35 35.62
C ALA A 628 -1.50 0.16 36.60
N SER A 629 -2.20 0.20 37.74
CA SER A 629 -1.99 -0.71 38.87
C SER A 629 -2.15 -2.22 38.59
N LYS A 630 -2.80 -2.59 37.48
CA LYS A 630 -2.99 -3.98 37.06
C LYS A 630 -2.12 -4.41 35.87
N LEU A 631 -1.26 -3.54 35.35
CA LEU A 631 -0.27 -3.90 34.33
C LEU A 631 0.79 -4.82 34.94
N LYS A 632 1.03 -5.96 34.30
CA LYS A 632 2.03 -6.95 34.72
C LYS A 632 3.46 -6.48 34.47
N LEU A 633 3.65 -5.62 33.47
CA LEU A 633 4.96 -5.12 33.06
C LEU A 633 5.17 -3.64 33.45
N ALA A 634 4.45 -3.14 34.46
CA ALA A 634 4.54 -1.75 34.91
C ALA A 634 6.00 -1.29 35.17
N ASP A 635 6.79 -2.10 35.87
CA ASP A 635 8.20 -1.80 36.16
C ASP A 635 9.05 -1.69 34.88
N TYR A 636 8.78 -2.55 33.90
CA TYR A 636 9.45 -2.49 32.61
C TYR A 636 9.08 -1.21 31.85
N TYR A 637 7.81 -0.81 31.82
CA TYR A 637 7.39 0.42 31.15
C TYR A 637 8.03 1.66 31.79
N LYS A 638 8.07 1.72 33.13
CA LYS A 638 8.76 2.80 33.86
C LYS A 638 10.26 2.82 33.53
N TYR A 639 10.90 1.66 33.53
CA TYR A 639 12.32 1.54 33.18
C TYR A 639 12.60 1.96 31.74
N ALA A 640 11.79 1.49 30.78
CA ALA A 640 11.93 1.81 29.37
C ALA A 640 11.79 3.32 29.11
N LEU A 641 10.83 3.96 29.78
CA LEU A 641 10.63 5.40 29.67
C LEU A 641 11.77 6.20 30.30
N ALA A 642 12.25 5.79 31.48
CA ALA A 642 13.37 6.45 32.16
C ALA A 642 14.69 6.37 31.37
N ASN A 643 14.84 5.34 30.52
CA ASN A 643 16.02 5.13 29.69
C ASN A 643 15.76 5.43 28.20
N LYS A 644 14.66 6.12 27.89
CA LYS A 644 14.29 6.45 26.50
C LYS A 644 15.36 7.37 25.89
N PRO A 645 15.91 7.04 24.71
CA PRO A 645 16.89 7.91 24.05
C PRO A 645 16.30 9.30 23.77
N ALA A 646 17.07 10.36 24.05
CA ALA A 646 16.59 11.74 23.93
C ALA A 646 16.10 12.14 22.53
N TRP A 647 16.53 11.45 21.47
CA TRP A 647 16.08 11.67 20.09
C TRP A 647 14.74 11.01 19.77
N GLN A 648 14.25 10.10 20.62
CA GLN A 648 12.97 9.44 20.44
C GLN A 648 11.89 10.27 21.13
N SER A 649 11.14 11.06 20.35
CA SER A 649 9.93 11.72 20.87
C SER A 649 8.84 10.69 21.15
N PHE A 650 7.78 11.13 21.82
CA PHE A 650 6.51 10.40 21.83
C PHE A 650 5.92 10.29 20.43
#